data_AF-A0A2P9FBZ6-F1
#
_entry.id   AF-A0A2P9FBZ6-F1
#
_cell.length_a   1.000
_cell.length_b   1.000
_cell.length_c   1.000
_cell.angle_alpha   90.00
_cell.angle_beta   90.00
_cell.angle_gamma   90.00
#
_symmetry.space_group_name_H-M   'P 1'
#
loop_
_entity.id
_entity.type
_entity.pdbx_description
1 polymer ?
#
loop_
_entity_poly.entity_id
_entity_poly.type
_entity_poly.pdbx_seq_one_letter_code
_entity_poly.pdbx_strand_id
1 'polypeptide(L)'
;MYRLGRSEAGTVPEVTDSHGRQTIQQLVLKVHSRCDLACDHCYVYEHADQSWRGRPIVIAEHVVGQVARRLAEYVTDTSPESVTVILHGGEPLLAGPARLRDICAELTGALTPLTELDLRIHTNGVQLGRPHLEVFREFGVKIGISLDGDRVSNDRHRLDRRGRSSYDRVLRAIDLLGLPEYRHLYQGLLCTVDVANDPIAVHDALTALEPPRIDYLLPHSTWAAPPPGHGAGTPYADWLLKVFDRWEEQGRPMPVRTFDSVLSTLRGGPSLTEALGLAPSDLAVVETDGSFEQADSLKTAYDGAPATGYDVFRHSFAEFADHPGVRARQQGEEGLSETCRACPVVESCGGGLYAHRYSDERGFDNPSVFCTDLRALIVGVAERVTERALVPSVTGVEELRLAQTELTRLLVAGAHEHLAGHPDWDTAWELLLGLDTGETSGVALDAVLSHPYLRPSLLRADARSRLPRLMATAVAASVRAGVETTLDWDEPDTEVHLPTLGTVRLPQPGRVRFTVSEGDFRWRTPEHGGSRSSARWRPLERLRPADGPTLLIDDADPYRNRYPTPVASPLSPSDLALFGKRLRTAHDLLDERHPGLRDDPRVLLATTITPLRAGSGLELSTSAPDALGLAVDFEPEEFVRELPLLARRARLAALRQVADLHVPGTGAGRLLDEASACLGRAAALAPDRFATEEELRRARHALDRLAMLPADELTENGTYLVQELQEEWVALHG
;
A
#
# COMPACT_ATOMS: atom_id res chain seq x y z
N MET A 1 3.20 -17.81 9.87
CA MET A 1 4.04 -16.89 10.67
C MET A 1 4.40 -15.72 9.73
N TYR A 2 3.47 -14.78 9.59
CA TYR A 2 3.54 -13.71 8.61
C TYR A 2 4.51 -12.64 9.13
N ARG A 3 5.76 -12.62 8.64
CA ARG A 3 6.57 -11.40 8.66
C ARG A 3 5.90 -10.42 7.71
N LEU A 4 4.93 -9.65 8.23
CA LEU A 4 4.45 -8.43 7.63
C LEU A 4 5.60 -7.43 7.70
N GLY A 5 6.55 -7.60 6.77
CA GLY A 5 7.56 -6.60 6.47
C GLY A 5 6.84 -5.29 6.18
N ARG A 6 7.36 -4.21 6.78
CA ARG A 6 6.98 -2.84 6.48
C ARG A 6 7.03 -2.62 4.96
N SER A 7 5.90 -2.79 4.28
CA SER A 7 5.61 -2.11 3.03
C SER A 7 4.50 -1.13 3.36
N GLU A 8 4.81 0.14 3.24
CA GLU A 8 3.87 1.24 3.37
C GLU A 8 2.65 0.98 2.49
N ALA A 9 1.55 0.53 3.08
CA ALA A 9 0.21 0.86 2.60
C ALA A 9 -0.10 2.29 3.04
N GLY A 10 0.77 3.22 2.66
CA GLY A 10 0.29 4.52 2.26
C GLY A 10 -0.32 4.29 0.89
N THR A 11 -1.53 4.77 0.66
CA THR A 11 -1.73 5.45 -0.62
C THR A 11 -0.47 6.30 -0.82
N VAL A 12 0.38 5.97 -1.81
CA VAL A 12 1.20 7.02 -2.41
C VAL A 12 0.15 8.07 -2.73
N PRO A 13 0.12 9.23 -2.04
CA PRO A 13 -0.84 10.23 -2.39
C PRO A 13 -0.62 10.47 -3.88
N GLU A 14 -1.68 10.51 -4.68
CA GLU A 14 -1.53 11.20 -5.96
C GLU A 14 -1.07 12.61 -5.60
N VAL A 15 0.25 12.84 -5.67
CA VAL A 15 0.87 14.13 -5.35
C VAL A 15 0.57 15.02 -6.54
N THR A 16 -0.68 15.44 -6.53
CA THR A 16 -1.20 16.44 -7.42
C THR A 16 -0.75 17.79 -6.87
N ASP A 17 -0.17 18.62 -7.73
CA ASP A 17 0.10 20.00 -7.36
C ASP A 17 -1.21 20.75 -7.04
N SER A 18 -1.11 22.01 -6.63
CA SER A 18 -2.27 22.89 -6.35
C SER A 18 -3.26 23.06 -7.52
N HIS A 19 -2.98 22.49 -8.69
CA HIS A 19 -3.78 22.51 -9.90
C HIS A 19 -4.19 21.11 -10.39
N GLY A 20 -3.99 20.05 -9.61
CA GLY A 20 -4.38 18.68 -9.98
C GLY A 20 -3.37 17.94 -10.88
N ARG A 21 -2.12 18.41 -11.02
CA ARG A 21 -1.12 17.83 -11.93
C ARG A 21 -0.22 16.80 -11.25
N GLN A 22 0.00 15.67 -11.92
CA GLN A 22 0.99 14.66 -11.49
C GLN A 22 2.41 15.23 -11.54
N THR A 23 3.12 15.16 -10.42
CA THR A 23 4.46 15.76 -10.26
C THR A 23 5.55 14.79 -10.72
N ILE A 24 6.56 15.27 -11.43
CA ILE A 24 7.75 14.48 -11.76
C ILE A 24 8.59 14.31 -10.49
N GLN A 25 8.69 13.09 -9.99
CA GLN A 25 9.43 12.76 -8.76
C GLN A 25 10.67 11.90 -9.02
N GLN A 26 10.83 11.38 -10.25
CA GLN A 26 11.94 10.53 -10.63
C GLN A 26 12.70 11.10 -11.84
N LEU A 27 14.02 11.22 -11.70
CA LEU A 27 14.93 11.56 -12.78
C LEU A 27 15.91 10.42 -13.04
N VAL A 28 15.89 9.85 -14.24
CA VAL A 28 16.99 9.02 -14.74
C VAL A 28 17.99 9.92 -15.46
N LEU A 29 19.17 10.07 -14.88
CA LEU A 29 20.25 10.90 -15.42
C LEU A 29 21.30 10.01 -16.08
N LYS A 30 21.46 10.13 -17.40
CA LYS A 30 22.51 9.42 -18.14
C LYS A 30 23.85 10.10 -17.92
N VAL A 31 24.68 9.50 -17.10
CA VAL A 31 26.03 10.01 -16.80
C VAL A 31 27.09 9.50 -17.77
N HIS A 32 26.82 8.37 -18.43
CA HIS A 32 27.71 7.74 -19.40
C HIS A 32 26.93 7.00 -20.49
N SER A 33 27.26 7.16 -21.78
CA SER A 33 26.46 6.57 -22.88
C SER A 33 26.98 5.23 -23.41
N ARG A 34 28.18 4.80 -23.01
CA ARG A 34 28.79 3.52 -23.41
C ARG A 34 28.77 2.50 -22.26
N CYS A 35 28.84 1.22 -22.61
CA CYS A 35 28.95 0.10 -21.67
C CYS A 35 30.25 -0.70 -21.92
N ASP A 36 30.77 -1.38 -20.91
CA ASP A 36 31.90 -2.31 -21.02
C ASP A 36 31.47 -3.77 -21.25
N LEU A 37 30.18 -4.07 -21.11
CA LEU A 37 29.53 -5.29 -21.58
C LEU A 37 28.91 -5.12 -22.97
N ALA A 38 28.56 -6.26 -23.57
CA ALA A 38 27.92 -6.38 -24.88
C ALA A 38 26.73 -7.33 -24.79
N CYS A 39 25.79 -7.02 -23.89
CA CYS A 39 24.59 -7.84 -23.73
C CYS A 39 23.73 -7.78 -24.98
N ASP A 40 23.44 -8.94 -25.57
CA ASP A 40 22.64 -9.11 -26.79
C ASP A 40 21.16 -8.74 -26.61
N HIS A 41 20.65 -8.79 -25.38
CA HIS A 41 19.30 -8.35 -25.03
C HIS A 41 19.22 -6.85 -24.62
N CYS A 42 20.29 -6.07 -24.80
CA CYS A 42 20.32 -4.69 -24.33
C CYS A 42 19.49 -3.78 -25.23
N TYR A 43 18.34 -3.32 -24.73
CA TYR A 43 17.44 -2.45 -25.49
C TYR A 43 18.05 -1.09 -25.89
N VAL A 44 19.12 -0.65 -25.25
CA VAL A 44 19.83 0.60 -25.63
C VAL A 44 20.72 0.39 -26.85
N TYR A 45 21.32 -0.80 -27.01
CA TYR A 45 22.35 -1.04 -28.02
C TYR A 45 21.87 -1.90 -29.19
N GLU A 46 20.90 -2.79 -28.95
CA GLU A 46 20.51 -3.85 -29.90
C GLU A 46 19.10 -3.65 -30.49
N HIS A 47 18.30 -2.70 -29.97
CA HIS A 47 16.92 -2.48 -30.43
C HIS A 47 16.81 -1.33 -31.46
N ALA A 48 15.58 -0.93 -31.78
CA ALA A 48 15.28 -0.05 -32.90
C ALA A 48 15.95 1.33 -32.80
N ASP A 49 15.97 1.96 -31.63
CA ASP A 49 16.64 3.24 -31.42
C ASP A 49 18.16 3.10 -31.35
N GLN A 50 18.85 3.91 -32.16
CA GLN A 50 20.32 3.90 -32.23
C GLN A 50 20.93 5.28 -31.91
N SER A 51 20.14 6.15 -31.31
CA SER A 51 20.52 7.53 -30.92
C SER A 51 21.75 7.58 -30.01
N TRP A 52 21.98 6.56 -29.19
CA TRP A 52 23.14 6.45 -28.28
C TRP A 52 24.48 6.67 -28.99
N ARG A 53 24.58 6.31 -30.29
CA ARG A 53 25.80 6.45 -31.09
C ARG A 53 26.26 7.91 -31.19
N GLY A 54 25.31 8.84 -31.30
CA GLY A 54 25.56 10.27 -31.41
C GLY A 54 25.74 11.01 -30.08
N ARG A 55 25.41 10.36 -28.95
CA ARG A 55 25.47 10.98 -27.62
C ARG A 55 26.92 11.12 -27.11
N PRO A 56 27.24 12.19 -26.36
CA PRO A 56 28.51 12.30 -25.64
C PRO A 56 28.81 11.06 -24.79
N ILE A 57 30.09 10.69 -24.65
CA ILE A 57 30.47 9.50 -23.88
C ILE A 57 30.19 9.71 -22.38
N VAL A 58 30.53 10.89 -21.86
CA VAL A 58 30.36 11.28 -20.46
C VAL A 58 29.59 12.60 -20.41
N ILE A 59 28.65 12.73 -19.48
CA ILE A 59 27.94 13.99 -19.25
C ILE A 59 28.93 15.10 -18.84
N ALA A 60 28.83 16.28 -19.44
CA ALA A 60 29.71 17.41 -19.14
C ALA A 60 29.28 18.17 -17.88
N GLU A 61 30.23 18.81 -17.19
CA GLU A 61 29.97 19.53 -15.92
C GLU A 61 28.87 20.59 -16.03
N HIS A 62 28.93 21.42 -17.07
CA HIS A 62 27.93 22.45 -17.32
C HIS A 62 26.52 21.87 -17.59
N VAL A 63 26.41 20.64 -18.11
CA VAL A 63 25.13 19.96 -18.30
C VAL A 63 24.57 19.52 -16.95
N VAL A 64 25.41 18.94 -16.07
CA VAL A 64 25.00 18.52 -14.72
C VAL A 64 24.51 19.71 -13.91
N GLY A 65 25.26 20.82 -13.88
CA GLY A 65 24.83 22.03 -13.16
C GLY A 65 23.53 22.61 -13.72
N GLN A 66 23.33 22.54 -15.04
CA GLN A 66 22.07 22.96 -15.66
C GLN A 66 20.91 22.04 -15.26
N VAL A 67 21.10 20.72 -15.25
CA VAL A 67 20.09 19.75 -14.77
C VAL A 67 19.72 20.04 -13.32
N ALA A 68 20.72 20.16 -12.44
CA ALA A 68 20.52 20.42 -11.02
C ALA A 68 19.73 21.71 -10.79
N ARG A 69 20.08 22.79 -11.50
CA ARG A 69 19.35 24.06 -11.45
C ARG A 69 17.89 23.91 -11.91
N ARG A 70 17.65 23.27 -13.07
CA ARG A 70 16.29 23.08 -13.60
C ARG A 70 15.42 22.23 -12.70
N LEU A 71 15.99 21.21 -12.06
CA LEU A 71 15.28 20.36 -11.12
C LEU A 71 14.99 21.11 -9.82
N ALA A 72 15.93 21.90 -9.30
CA ALA A 72 15.71 22.75 -8.12
C ALA A 72 14.61 23.80 -8.33
N GLU A 73 14.54 24.41 -9.52
CA GLU A 73 13.44 25.31 -9.92
C GLU A 73 12.10 24.59 -9.82
N TYR A 74 12.01 23.41 -10.42
CA TYR A 74 10.78 22.62 -10.44
C TYR A 74 10.34 22.15 -9.03
N VAL A 75 11.28 21.65 -8.23
CA VAL A 75 11.03 21.23 -6.84
C VAL A 75 10.56 22.40 -5.98
N THR A 76 11.12 23.59 -6.17
CA THR A 76 10.67 24.79 -5.45
C THR A 76 9.21 25.11 -5.76
N ASP A 77 8.82 25.01 -7.04
CA ASP A 77 7.46 25.33 -7.50
C ASP A 77 6.43 24.26 -7.10
N THR A 78 6.84 22.98 -7.00
CA THR A 78 5.94 21.85 -6.76
C THR A 78 5.96 21.32 -5.33
N SER A 79 7.01 21.62 -4.56
CA SER A 79 7.20 21.19 -3.16
C SER A 79 6.96 19.69 -2.91
N PRO A 80 7.56 18.77 -3.68
CA PRO A 80 7.42 17.33 -3.43
C PRO A 80 8.11 16.95 -2.11
N GLU A 81 7.56 15.95 -1.40
CA GLU A 81 8.15 15.44 -0.17
C GLU A 81 9.55 14.85 -0.40
N SER A 82 9.76 14.20 -1.55
CA SER A 82 11.06 13.66 -1.96
C SER A 82 11.23 13.62 -3.48
N VAL A 83 12.49 13.58 -3.94
CA VAL A 83 12.88 13.38 -5.34
C VAL A 83 13.93 12.28 -5.43
N THR A 84 13.74 11.36 -6.37
CA THR A 84 14.71 10.30 -6.66
C THR A 84 15.51 10.65 -7.91
N VAL A 85 16.84 10.64 -7.82
CA VAL A 85 17.73 10.75 -8.99
C VAL A 85 18.51 9.46 -9.16
N ILE A 86 18.27 8.77 -10.28
CA ILE A 86 18.90 7.51 -10.66
C ILE A 86 20.03 7.83 -11.64
N LEU A 87 21.26 7.72 -11.18
CA LEU A 87 22.44 7.73 -12.04
C LEU A 87 22.42 6.46 -12.90
N HIS A 88 22.29 6.65 -14.20
CA HIS A 88 22.22 5.56 -15.16
C HIS A 88 23.18 5.85 -16.32
N GLY A 89 23.25 4.92 -17.25
CA GLY A 89 23.99 5.09 -18.49
C GLY A 89 23.94 3.80 -19.29
N GLY A 90 24.85 3.67 -20.25
CA GLY A 90 25.32 2.36 -20.64
C GLY A 90 25.84 1.61 -19.41
N GLU A 91 27.02 2.01 -18.93
CA GLU A 91 27.52 1.65 -17.61
C GLU A 91 28.00 2.93 -16.89
N PRO A 92 27.28 3.39 -15.84
CA PRO A 92 27.61 4.66 -15.17
C PRO A 92 28.95 4.63 -14.42
N LEU A 93 29.42 3.47 -13.94
CA LEU A 93 30.71 3.39 -13.24
C LEU A 93 31.91 3.70 -14.13
N LEU A 94 31.75 3.68 -15.47
CA LEU A 94 32.80 4.09 -16.41
C LEU A 94 33.12 5.59 -16.34
N ALA A 95 32.25 6.42 -15.76
CA ALA A 95 32.57 7.81 -15.47
C ALA A 95 33.71 7.95 -14.43
N GLY A 96 33.92 6.92 -13.61
CA GLY A 96 34.92 6.88 -12.55
C GLY A 96 34.50 7.61 -11.27
N PRO A 97 35.15 7.30 -10.14
CA PRO A 97 34.70 7.75 -8.81
C PRO A 97 34.80 9.27 -8.62
N ALA A 98 35.83 9.91 -9.19
CA ALA A 98 35.97 11.37 -9.09
C ALA A 98 34.82 12.10 -9.77
N ARG A 99 34.48 11.69 -11.01
CA ARG A 99 33.38 12.31 -11.75
C ARG A 99 32.02 12.06 -11.11
N LEU A 100 31.80 10.85 -10.58
CA LEU A 100 30.58 10.51 -9.85
C LEU A 100 30.45 11.32 -8.56
N ARG A 101 31.55 11.57 -7.84
CA ARG A 101 31.56 12.49 -6.68
C ARG A 101 31.12 13.89 -7.08
N ASP A 102 31.68 14.45 -8.15
CA ASP A 102 31.32 15.80 -8.61
C ASP A 102 29.83 15.90 -8.95
N ILE A 103 29.29 14.89 -9.62
CA ILE A 103 27.86 14.82 -9.98
C ILE A 103 26.98 14.74 -8.72
N CYS A 104 27.32 13.86 -7.77
CA CYS A 104 26.57 13.73 -6.53
C CYS A 104 26.62 15.01 -5.70
N ALA A 105 27.79 15.66 -5.62
CA ALA A 105 27.96 16.92 -4.90
C ALA A 105 27.10 18.04 -5.49
N GLU A 106 27.07 18.18 -6.81
CA GLU A 106 26.26 19.18 -7.50
C GLU A 106 24.76 18.97 -7.24
N LEU A 107 24.26 17.74 -7.41
CA LEU A 107 22.85 17.40 -7.16
C LEU A 107 22.47 17.59 -5.69
N THR A 108 23.33 17.13 -4.77
CA THR A 108 23.10 17.24 -3.32
C THR A 108 23.04 18.70 -2.89
N GLY A 109 23.99 19.52 -3.34
CA GLY A 109 24.05 20.94 -3.01
C GLY A 109 22.85 21.73 -3.53
N ALA A 110 22.31 21.35 -4.69
CA ALA A 110 21.15 22.00 -5.29
C ALA A 110 19.81 21.59 -4.65
N LEU A 111 19.64 20.31 -4.25
CA LEU A 111 18.33 19.75 -3.96
C LEU A 111 18.05 19.52 -2.46
N THR A 112 19.05 19.14 -1.67
CA THR A 112 18.84 18.84 -0.23
C THR A 112 18.33 20.01 0.62
N PRO A 113 18.57 21.30 0.28
CA PRO A 113 17.92 22.41 0.98
C PRO A 113 16.43 22.55 0.70
N LEU A 114 15.90 21.85 -0.33
CA LEU A 114 14.56 22.06 -0.88
C LEU A 114 13.63 20.85 -0.67
N THR A 115 14.17 19.62 -0.71
CA THR A 115 13.41 18.37 -0.63
C THR A 115 14.30 17.22 -0.16
N GLU A 116 13.71 16.12 0.29
CA GLU A 116 14.46 14.88 0.56
C GLU A 116 14.99 14.29 -0.76
N LEU A 117 16.30 14.10 -0.86
CA LEU A 117 16.97 13.60 -2.07
C LEU A 117 17.35 12.12 -1.91
N ASP A 118 16.78 11.25 -2.75
CA ASP A 118 17.16 9.84 -2.84
C ASP A 118 18.05 9.58 -4.07
N LEU A 119 19.36 9.49 -3.86
CA LEU A 119 20.30 9.17 -4.92
C LEU A 119 20.42 7.65 -5.10
N ARG A 120 20.32 7.21 -6.35
CA ARG A 120 20.44 5.80 -6.73
C ARG A 120 21.38 5.62 -7.92
N ILE A 121 21.93 4.43 -8.08
CA ILE A 121 22.70 4.04 -9.27
C ILE A 121 22.34 2.61 -9.67
N HIS A 122 22.11 2.39 -10.96
CA HIS A 122 21.97 1.05 -11.54
C HIS A 122 23.22 0.72 -12.37
N THR A 123 23.87 -0.40 -12.05
CA THR A 123 25.15 -0.78 -12.66
C THR A 123 25.19 -2.28 -12.97
N ASN A 124 25.98 -2.66 -13.96
CA ASN A 124 26.36 -4.05 -14.21
C ASN A 124 27.34 -4.61 -13.15
N GLY A 125 27.87 -3.77 -12.25
CA GLY A 125 28.72 -4.15 -11.12
C GLY A 125 30.19 -4.43 -11.47
N VAL A 126 30.56 -4.54 -12.75
CA VAL A 126 31.88 -5.00 -13.20
C VAL A 126 33.03 -4.12 -12.72
N GLN A 127 32.80 -2.81 -12.64
CA GLN A 127 33.79 -1.81 -12.21
C GLN A 127 33.65 -1.43 -10.73
N LEU A 128 32.67 -1.99 -10.01
CA LEU A 128 32.40 -1.60 -8.64
C LEU A 128 33.58 -1.99 -7.74
N GLY A 129 33.99 -1.05 -6.89
CA GLY A 129 35.13 -1.23 -6.00
C GLY A 129 35.13 -0.19 -4.90
N ARG A 130 36.02 -0.34 -3.91
CA ARG A 130 36.10 0.55 -2.74
C ARG A 130 36.12 2.05 -3.09
N PRO A 131 36.89 2.54 -4.08
CA PRO A 131 36.85 3.96 -4.43
C PRO A 131 35.47 4.49 -4.82
N HIS A 132 34.62 3.67 -5.46
CA HIS A 132 33.24 4.01 -5.76
C HIS A 132 32.37 3.99 -4.50
N LEU A 133 32.52 2.95 -3.67
CA LEU A 133 31.75 2.79 -2.44
C LEU A 133 32.01 3.92 -1.43
N GLU A 134 33.23 4.46 -1.37
CA GLU A 134 33.53 5.62 -0.54
C GLU A 134 32.76 6.87 -0.99
N VAL A 135 32.59 7.07 -2.31
CA VAL A 135 31.75 8.15 -2.86
C VAL A 135 30.28 7.89 -2.52
N PHE A 136 29.80 6.67 -2.74
CA PHE A 136 28.41 6.34 -2.50
C PHE A 136 28.04 6.41 -1.01
N ARG A 137 28.96 6.08 -0.11
CA ARG A 137 28.78 6.29 1.34
C ARG A 137 28.75 7.77 1.70
N GLU A 138 29.58 8.59 1.05
CA GLU A 138 29.63 10.04 1.27
C GLU A 138 28.29 10.72 0.98
N PHE A 139 27.59 10.29 -0.08
CA PHE A 139 26.31 10.89 -0.52
C PHE A 139 25.07 10.02 -0.30
N GLY A 140 25.21 8.86 0.36
CA GLY A 140 24.10 7.92 0.59
C GLY A 140 23.52 7.28 -0.67
N VAL A 141 24.31 7.10 -1.74
CA VAL A 141 23.83 6.55 -3.02
C VAL A 141 23.52 5.06 -2.90
N LYS A 142 22.27 4.68 -3.15
CA LYS A 142 21.82 3.28 -3.15
C LYS A 142 22.14 2.59 -4.48
N ILE A 143 22.57 1.34 -4.43
CA ILE A 143 23.20 0.63 -5.56
C ILE A 143 22.37 -0.60 -5.94
N GLY A 144 21.78 -0.56 -7.14
CA GLY A 144 21.16 -1.71 -7.79
C GLY A 144 22.14 -2.39 -8.75
N ILE A 145 22.32 -3.70 -8.61
CA ILE A 145 23.23 -4.49 -9.46
C ILE A 145 22.43 -5.38 -10.40
N SER A 146 22.76 -5.35 -11.70
CA SER A 146 22.18 -6.28 -12.65
C SER A 146 22.87 -7.65 -12.60
N LEU A 147 22.09 -8.72 -12.39
CA LEU A 147 22.53 -10.11 -12.36
C LEU A 147 21.37 -11.04 -12.71
N ASP A 148 21.55 -11.89 -13.73
CA ASP A 148 20.46 -12.67 -14.32
C ASP A 148 20.38 -14.12 -13.78
N GLY A 149 20.86 -14.35 -12.55
CA GLY A 149 20.82 -15.66 -11.89
C GLY A 149 22.19 -16.27 -11.61
N ASP A 150 22.32 -17.58 -11.80
CA ASP A 150 23.59 -18.29 -11.71
C ASP A 150 24.51 -17.98 -12.92
N ARG A 151 25.73 -18.53 -12.94
CA ARG A 151 26.66 -18.27 -14.05
C ARG A 151 26.07 -18.67 -15.40
N VAL A 152 25.42 -19.83 -15.47
CA VAL A 152 24.85 -20.34 -16.72
C VAL A 152 23.82 -19.36 -17.26
N SER A 153 22.91 -18.90 -16.41
CA SER A 153 21.85 -17.95 -16.78
C SER A 153 22.42 -16.58 -17.17
N ASN A 154 23.37 -16.06 -16.37
CA ASN A 154 24.02 -14.78 -16.61
C ASN A 154 24.82 -14.74 -17.92
N ASP A 155 25.62 -15.78 -18.18
CA ASP A 155 26.56 -15.80 -19.30
C ASP A 155 25.88 -16.06 -20.66
N ARG A 156 24.58 -16.38 -20.69
CA ARG A 156 23.79 -16.40 -21.94
C ARG A 156 23.77 -15.05 -22.63
N HIS A 157 23.72 -13.97 -21.85
CA HIS A 157 23.55 -12.62 -22.35
C HIS A 157 24.65 -11.66 -21.88
N ARG A 158 25.08 -11.71 -20.62
CA ARG A 158 25.92 -10.68 -20.00
C ARG A 158 27.42 -10.89 -20.21
N LEU A 159 27.86 -10.97 -21.47
CA LEU A 159 29.26 -11.12 -21.83
C LEU A 159 29.90 -9.75 -22.14
N ASP A 160 31.23 -9.66 -21.99
CA ASP A 160 31.96 -8.52 -22.50
C ASP A 160 32.18 -8.59 -24.02
N ARG A 161 32.69 -7.52 -24.63
CA ARG A 161 32.98 -7.46 -26.08
C ARG A 161 33.95 -8.53 -26.61
N ARG A 162 34.63 -9.27 -25.72
CA ARG A 162 35.52 -10.39 -26.05
C ARG A 162 34.89 -11.75 -25.75
N GLY A 163 33.59 -11.80 -25.43
CA GLY A 163 32.86 -13.01 -25.08
C GLY A 163 33.19 -13.57 -23.68
N ARG A 164 33.78 -12.76 -22.78
CA ARG A 164 34.14 -13.23 -21.43
C ARG A 164 33.01 -12.94 -20.44
N SER A 165 32.78 -13.90 -19.55
CA SER A 165 31.83 -13.80 -18.45
C SER A 165 32.01 -12.52 -17.61
N SER A 166 30.89 -11.92 -17.22
CA SER A 166 30.84 -10.86 -16.21
C SER A 166 30.70 -11.42 -14.78
N TYR A 167 30.17 -12.64 -14.64
CA TYR A 167 29.65 -13.21 -13.39
C TYR A 167 30.58 -13.04 -12.18
N ASP A 168 31.84 -13.50 -12.27
CA ASP A 168 32.78 -13.41 -11.15
C ASP A 168 33.09 -11.99 -10.71
N ARG A 169 33.04 -11.03 -11.65
CA ARG A 169 33.26 -9.61 -11.34
C ARG A 169 32.06 -9.03 -10.60
N VAL A 170 30.85 -9.42 -11.00
CA VAL A 170 29.61 -9.02 -10.34
C VAL A 170 29.52 -9.60 -8.94
N LEU A 171 29.85 -10.88 -8.72
CA LEU A 171 29.86 -11.47 -7.38
C LEU A 171 30.83 -10.75 -6.43
N ARG A 172 32.03 -10.37 -6.90
CA ARG A 172 32.96 -9.56 -6.10
C ARG A 172 32.40 -8.19 -5.72
N ALA A 173 31.59 -7.58 -6.59
CA ALA A 173 30.91 -6.33 -6.28
C ALA A 173 29.86 -6.52 -5.16
N ILE A 174 29.10 -7.61 -5.22
CA ILE A 174 28.12 -7.98 -4.21
C ILE A 174 28.79 -8.32 -2.87
N ASP A 175 29.91 -9.05 -2.88
CA ASP A 175 30.70 -9.34 -1.67
C ASP A 175 31.17 -8.05 -0.97
N LEU A 176 31.59 -7.04 -1.74
CA LEU A 176 31.94 -5.74 -1.19
C LEU A 176 30.73 -5.03 -0.57
N LEU A 177 29.56 -5.11 -1.19
CA LEU A 177 28.31 -4.56 -0.64
C LEU A 177 27.83 -5.34 0.59
N GLY A 178 28.19 -6.61 0.73
CA GLY A 178 27.91 -7.42 1.91
C GLY A 178 28.66 -6.97 3.17
N LEU A 179 29.73 -6.19 3.04
CA LEU A 179 30.51 -5.69 4.16
C LEU A 179 29.67 -4.76 5.06
N PRO A 180 29.80 -4.83 6.40
CA PRO A 180 28.99 -4.02 7.32
C PRO A 180 29.03 -2.50 7.03
N GLU A 181 30.18 -1.98 6.61
CA GLU A 181 30.34 -0.56 6.29
C GLU A 181 29.63 -0.10 5.01
N TYR A 182 29.21 -1.01 4.12
CA TYR A 182 28.56 -0.69 2.84
C TYR A 182 27.19 -1.32 2.66
N ARG A 183 26.76 -2.25 3.54
CA ARG A 183 25.48 -2.97 3.42
C ARG A 183 24.26 -2.06 3.28
N HIS A 184 24.26 -0.90 3.91
CA HIS A 184 23.19 0.09 3.81
C HIS A 184 23.07 0.75 2.42
N LEU A 185 24.11 0.67 1.59
CA LEU A 185 24.11 1.14 0.20
C LEU A 185 23.53 0.10 -0.76
N TYR A 186 23.42 -1.16 -0.35
CA TYR A 186 22.93 -2.22 -1.22
C TYR A 186 21.42 -2.08 -1.40
N GLN A 187 20.97 -1.81 -2.63
CA GLN A 187 19.55 -1.65 -2.92
C GLN A 187 18.88 -2.97 -3.31
N GLY A 188 19.60 -3.83 -4.03
CA GLY A 188 19.08 -5.10 -4.51
C GLY A 188 19.62 -5.51 -5.88
N LEU A 189 19.00 -6.56 -6.43
CA LEU A 189 19.35 -7.15 -7.72
C LEU A 189 18.28 -6.88 -8.77
N LEU A 190 18.71 -6.57 -9.99
CA LEU A 190 17.86 -6.47 -11.18
C LEU A 190 18.15 -7.66 -12.10
N CYS A 191 17.16 -8.51 -12.32
CA CYS A 191 17.28 -9.75 -13.10
C CYS A 191 16.36 -9.66 -14.32
N THR A 192 16.92 -9.70 -15.53
CA THR A 192 16.13 -9.83 -16.75
C THR A 192 15.64 -11.27 -16.90
N VAL A 193 14.33 -11.45 -17.10
CA VAL A 193 13.72 -12.77 -17.25
C VAL A 193 14.07 -13.36 -18.63
N ASP A 194 14.70 -14.54 -18.62
CA ASP A 194 14.90 -15.39 -19.79
C ASP A 194 14.23 -16.75 -19.55
N VAL A 195 13.19 -17.05 -20.33
CA VAL A 195 12.39 -18.28 -20.23
C VAL A 195 13.16 -19.54 -20.64
N ALA A 196 14.34 -19.39 -21.24
CA ALA A 196 15.24 -20.52 -21.51
C ALA A 196 16.07 -20.93 -20.28
N ASN A 197 16.11 -20.13 -19.23
CA ASN A 197 16.75 -20.48 -17.95
C ASN A 197 15.77 -21.19 -17.02
N ASP A 198 16.31 -22.06 -16.16
CA ASP A 198 15.51 -22.68 -15.09
C ASP A 198 15.15 -21.61 -14.03
N PRO A 199 13.86 -21.29 -13.83
CA PRO A 199 13.43 -20.27 -12.87
C PRO A 199 13.91 -20.54 -11.46
N ILE A 200 13.94 -21.81 -11.03
CA ILE A 200 14.30 -22.17 -9.66
C ILE A 200 15.80 -21.98 -9.45
N ALA A 201 16.63 -22.42 -10.41
CA ALA A 201 18.08 -22.21 -10.34
C ALA A 201 18.46 -20.72 -10.33
N VAL A 202 17.79 -19.90 -11.16
CA VAL A 202 17.97 -18.45 -11.17
C VAL A 202 17.59 -17.86 -9.81
N HIS A 203 16.40 -18.16 -9.31
CA HIS A 203 15.92 -17.62 -8.04
C HIS A 203 16.79 -18.04 -6.85
N ASP A 204 17.09 -19.32 -6.72
CA ASP A 204 17.91 -19.83 -5.61
C ASP A 204 19.31 -19.23 -5.63
N ALA A 205 19.91 -19.03 -6.80
CA ALA A 205 21.21 -18.36 -6.94
C ALA A 205 21.17 -16.89 -6.50
N LEU A 206 20.10 -16.15 -6.84
CA LEU A 206 19.93 -14.76 -6.40
C LEU A 206 19.64 -14.67 -4.90
N THR A 207 18.77 -15.53 -4.38
CA THR A 207 18.41 -15.58 -2.95
C THR A 207 19.62 -15.92 -2.07
N ALA A 208 20.51 -16.80 -2.53
CA ALA A 208 21.73 -17.17 -1.81
C ALA A 208 22.70 -15.99 -1.58
N LEU A 209 22.56 -14.88 -2.31
CA LEU A 209 23.34 -13.66 -2.15
C LEU A 209 22.78 -12.72 -1.07
N GLU A 210 21.68 -13.13 -0.41
CA GLU A 210 20.95 -12.35 0.61
C GLU A 210 20.64 -10.90 0.18
N PRO A 211 20.13 -10.67 -1.04
CA PRO A 211 19.84 -9.32 -1.49
C PRO A 211 18.71 -8.69 -0.67
N PRO A 212 18.76 -7.37 -0.41
CA PRO A 212 17.68 -6.68 0.29
C PRO A 212 16.38 -6.60 -0.53
N ARG A 213 16.47 -6.79 -1.86
CA ARG A 213 15.34 -6.83 -2.80
C ARG A 213 15.76 -7.49 -4.11
N ILE A 214 14.82 -8.16 -4.77
CA ILE A 214 14.98 -8.62 -6.18
C ILE A 214 13.93 -7.94 -7.06
N ASP A 215 14.32 -7.59 -8.29
CA ASP A 215 13.43 -7.09 -9.32
C ASP A 215 13.54 -7.95 -10.59
N TYR A 216 12.45 -8.63 -10.95
CA TYR A 216 12.36 -9.43 -12.17
C TYR A 216 11.78 -8.60 -13.30
N LEU A 217 12.61 -8.33 -14.31
CA LEU A 217 12.30 -7.46 -15.43
C LEU A 217 11.96 -8.31 -16.66
N LEU A 218 10.75 -8.15 -17.20
CA LEU A 218 10.44 -8.69 -18.53
C LEU A 218 11.38 -8.07 -19.57
N PRO A 219 11.87 -8.86 -20.55
CA PRO A 219 12.67 -8.30 -21.63
C PRO A 219 11.83 -7.26 -22.39
N HIS A 220 12.47 -6.20 -22.88
CA HIS A 220 11.76 -5.25 -23.73
C HIS A 220 11.40 -5.94 -25.05
N SER A 221 10.13 -5.85 -25.44
CA SER A 221 9.62 -6.43 -26.69
C SER A 221 8.38 -5.65 -27.10
N THR A 222 7.99 -5.76 -28.37
CA THR A 222 6.83 -5.05 -28.95
C THR A 222 6.05 -6.01 -29.85
N TRP A 223 4.88 -5.61 -30.36
CA TRP A 223 4.20 -6.41 -31.38
C TRP A 223 4.97 -6.46 -32.71
N ALA A 224 5.80 -5.45 -32.99
CA ALA A 224 6.67 -5.44 -34.17
C ALA A 224 7.88 -6.38 -33.99
N ALA A 225 8.35 -6.58 -32.75
CA ALA A 225 9.44 -7.48 -32.38
C ALA A 225 9.05 -8.27 -31.12
N PRO A 226 8.25 -9.34 -31.25
CA PRO A 226 7.67 -10.04 -30.11
C PRO A 226 8.71 -10.85 -29.34
N PRO A 227 8.47 -11.11 -28.04
CA PRO A 227 9.39 -11.85 -27.19
C PRO A 227 9.49 -13.33 -27.61
N PRO A 228 10.60 -14.02 -27.28
CA PRO A 228 10.71 -15.47 -27.44
C PRO A 228 9.50 -16.23 -26.86
N GLY A 229 8.95 -17.17 -27.64
CA GLY A 229 7.79 -17.97 -27.21
C GLY A 229 6.43 -17.28 -27.34
N HIS A 230 6.38 -16.05 -27.85
CA HIS A 230 5.13 -15.34 -28.10
C HIS A 230 4.16 -16.14 -29.00
N GLY A 231 2.87 -16.16 -28.63
CA GLY A 231 1.82 -16.88 -29.34
C GLY A 231 1.61 -18.34 -28.91
N ALA A 232 2.48 -18.90 -28.06
CA ALA A 232 2.34 -20.26 -27.53
C ALA A 232 2.30 -20.26 -25.98
N GLY A 233 1.11 -20.34 -25.41
CA GLY A 233 0.93 -20.40 -23.95
C GLY A 233 1.32 -19.09 -23.23
N THR A 234 1.89 -19.22 -22.03
CA THR A 234 2.28 -18.10 -21.15
C THR A 234 3.66 -18.33 -20.54
N PRO A 235 4.72 -18.45 -21.35
CA PRO A 235 6.04 -18.89 -20.88
C PRO A 235 6.66 -17.97 -19.82
N TYR A 236 6.40 -16.66 -19.87
CA TYR A 236 6.90 -15.71 -18.87
C TYR A 236 6.11 -15.79 -17.58
N ALA A 237 4.78 -15.97 -17.66
CA ALA A 237 3.96 -16.22 -16.48
C ALA A 237 4.34 -17.53 -15.81
N ASP A 238 4.47 -18.61 -16.58
CA ASP A 238 4.83 -19.95 -16.07
C ASP A 238 6.19 -19.94 -15.38
N TRP A 239 7.13 -19.16 -15.91
CA TRP A 239 8.45 -18.95 -15.31
C TRP A 239 8.34 -18.17 -13.99
N LEU A 240 7.65 -17.02 -14.00
CA LEU A 240 7.50 -16.15 -12.82
C LEU A 240 6.67 -16.79 -11.71
N LEU A 241 5.66 -17.60 -12.04
CA LEU A 241 4.84 -18.31 -11.06
C LEU A 241 5.63 -19.40 -10.34
N LYS A 242 6.55 -20.10 -11.03
CA LYS A 242 7.49 -21.03 -10.37
C LYS A 242 8.42 -20.31 -9.40
N VAL A 243 8.89 -19.11 -9.78
CA VAL A 243 9.68 -18.26 -8.89
C VAL A 243 8.85 -17.80 -7.69
N PHE A 244 7.60 -17.41 -7.91
CA PHE A 244 6.67 -17.03 -6.84
C PHE A 244 6.47 -18.18 -5.85
N ASP A 245 6.17 -19.39 -6.34
CA ASP A 245 6.00 -20.59 -5.50
C ASP A 245 7.24 -20.86 -4.66
N ARG A 246 8.42 -20.79 -5.28
CA ARG A 246 9.70 -20.99 -4.58
C ARG A 246 9.97 -19.93 -3.52
N TRP A 247 9.64 -18.68 -3.82
CA TRP A 247 9.79 -17.56 -2.91
C TRP A 247 8.85 -17.68 -1.69
N GLU A 248 7.62 -18.14 -1.88
CA GLU A 248 6.68 -18.49 -0.79
C GLU A 248 7.22 -19.64 0.07
N GLU A 249 7.69 -20.73 -0.55
CA GLU A 249 8.27 -21.89 0.14
C GLU A 249 9.44 -21.52 1.06
N GLN A 250 10.24 -20.53 0.64
CA GLN A 250 11.37 -20.00 1.40
C GLN A 250 10.95 -19.01 2.50
N GLY A 251 9.65 -18.74 2.65
CA GLY A 251 9.12 -17.80 3.64
C GLY A 251 9.33 -16.33 3.27
N ARG A 252 9.41 -16.03 1.96
CA ARG A 252 9.60 -14.68 1.41
C ARG A 252 10.83 -13.96 1.99
N PRO A 253 12.06 -14.49 1.80
CA PRO A 253 13.26 -14.03 2.52
C PRO A 253 13.64 -12.56 2.24
N MET A 254 13.22 -12.02 1.09
CA MET A 254 13.30 -10.60 0.75
C MET A 254 12.09 -10.18 -0.10
N PRO A 255 11.78 -8.87 -0.20
CA PRO A 255 10.77 -8.36 -1.13
C PRO A 255 11.16 -8.61 -2.60
N VAL A 256 10.17 -8.97 -3.42
CA VAL A 256 10.31 -9.10 -4.88
C VAL A 256 9.38 -8.11 -5.54
N ARG A 257 9.93 -7.06 -6.16
CA ARG A 257 9.16 -5.86 -6.56
C ARG A 257 7.95 -6.18 -7.46
N THR A 258 8.14 -7.05 -8.45
CA THR A 258 7.06 -7.46 -9.37
C THR A 258 5.93 -8.17 -8.62
N PHE A 259 6.25 -9.06 -7.68
CA PHE A 259 5.26 -9.76 -6.88
C PHE A 259 4.59 -8.84 -5.86
N ASP A 260 5.35 -7.99 -5.17
CA ASP A 260 4.80 -7.00 -4.26
C ASP A 260 3.79 -6.09 -4.98
N SER A 261 4.09 -5.69 -6.22
CA SER A 261 3.18 -4.88 -7.04
C SER A 261 1.90 -5.63 -7.42
N VAL A 262 1.98 -6.91 -7.81
CA VAL A 262 0.81 -7.73 -8.10
C VAL A 262 -0.02 -7.93 -6.82
N LEU A 263 0.61 -8.31 -5.70
CA LEU A 263 -0.05 -8.50 -4.41
C LEU A 263 -0.73 -7.23 -3.90
N SER A 264 -0.07 -6.07 -4.06
CA SER A 264 -0.61 -4.77 -3.68
C SER A 264 -1.85 -4.43 -4.51
N THR A 265 -1.73 -4.46 -5.84
CA THR A 265 -2.82 -4.11 -6.75
C THR A 265 -4.01 -5.06 -6.67
N LEU A 266 -3.78 -6.37 -6.49
CA LEU A 266 -4.86 -7.34 -6.24
C LEU A 266 -5.68 -6.99 -4.99
N ARG A 267 -5.09 -6.34 -4.00
CA ARG A 267 -5.74 -5.91 -2.76
C ARG A 267 -6.19 -4.45 -2.78
N GLY A 268 -6.27 -3.82 -3.96
CA GLY A 268 -6.66 -2.42 -4.12
C GLY A 268 -5.60 -1.40 -3.67
N GLY A 269 -4.38 -1.86 -3.39
CA GLY A 269 -3.23 -1.00 -3.14
C GLY A 269 -2.60 -0.44 -4.43
N PRO A 270 -1.65 0.49 -4.32
CA PRO A 270 -1.00 1.09 -5.49
C PRO A 270 -0.07 0.08 -6.19
N SER A 271 0.25 0.37 -7.45
CA SER A 271 1.37 -0.30 -8.12
C SER A 271 2.71 0.20 -7.58
N LEU A 272 3.71 -0.68 -7.56
CA LEU A 272 5.08 -0.38 -7.13
C LEU A 272 6.06 -0.32 -8.32
N THR A 273 5.54 -0.29 -9.55
CA THR A 273 6.32 -0.25 -10.80
C THR A 273 5.52 0.38 -11.94
N GLU A 274 6.18 1.12 -12.84
CA GLU A 274 5.55 1.61 -14.09
C GLU A 274 5.12 0.46 -15.02
N ALA A 275 5.70 -0.74 -14.85
CA ALA A 275 5.40 -1.89 -15.72
C ALA A 275 4.03 -2.54 -15.44
N LEU A 276 3.40 -2.23 -14.30
CA LEU A 276 2.14 -2.80 -13.83
C LEU A 276 1.25 -1.70 -13.23
N GLY A 277 -0.06 -1.92 -13.21
CA GLY A 277 -1.05 -1.01 -12.65
C GLY A 277 -1.22 0.32 -13.38
N LEU A 278 -2.17 1.12 -12.90
CA LEU A 278 -2.63 2.34 -13.57
C LEU A 278 -1.95 3.63 -13.06
N ALA A 279 -0.97 3.50 -12.16
CA ALA A 279 -0.27 4.65 -11.61
C ALA A 279 0.40 5.46 -12.74
N PRO A 280 0.24 6.79 -12.75
CA PRO A 280 0.80 7.62 -13.79
C PRO A 280 2.33 7.62 -13.73
N SER A 281 2.99 7.68 -14.89
CA SER A 281 4.44 7.85 -14.92
C SER A 281 4.84 9.23 -14.38
N ASP A 282 5.73 9.23 -13.41
CA ASP A 282 6.38 10.41 -12.79
C ASP A 282 7.87 10.56 -13.19
N LEU A 283 8.30 9.81 -14.22
CA LEU A 283 9.68 9.71 -14.67
C LEU A 283 10.04 10.70 -15.78
N ALA A 284 11.19 11.37 -15.61
CA ALA A 284 11.93 12.09 -16.65
C ALA A 284 13.28 11.41 -16.94
N VAL A 285 13.71 11.41 -18.21
CA VAL A 285 15.07 10.98 -18.60
C VAL A 285 15.84 12.19 -19.12
N VAL A 286 17.06 12.39 -18.64
CA VAL A 286 18.01 13.35 -19.21
C VAL A 286 19.24 12.64 -19.74
N GLU A 287 19.48 12.80 -21.04
CA GLU A 287 20.62 12.23 -21.76
C GLU A 287 21.93 12.98 -21.47
N THR A 288 23.06 12.36 -21.84
CA THR A 288 24.42 12.89 -21.58
C THR A 288 24.71 14.28 -22.18
N ASP A 289 23.92 14.76 -23.14
CA ASP A 289 24.00 16.10 -23.73
C ASP A 289 22.96 17.08 -23.17
N GLY A 290 22.14 16.67 -22.20
CA GLY A 290 21.09 17.49 -21.62
C GLY A 290 19.75 17.42 -22.34
N SER A 291 19.60 16.57 -23.36
CA SER A 291 18.29 16.35 -23.99
C SER A 291 17.33 15.71 -23.00
N PHE A 292 16.08 16.16 -23.00
CA PHE A 292 15.00 15.44 -22.35
C PHE A 292 14.49 14.32 -23.24
N GLU A 293 14.38 13.12 -22.68
CA GLU A 293 13.74 11.98 -23.31
C GLU A 293 12.57 11.49 -22.45
N GLN A 294 11.61 10.84 -23.10
CA GLN A 294 10.63 9.99 -22.43
C GLN A 294 11.32 8.74 -21.86
N ALA A 295 10.56 7.83 -21.24
CA ALA A 295 11.13 6.61 -20.64
C ALA A 295 12.00 5.82 -21.64
N ASP A 296 13.17 5.39 -21.17
CA ASP A 296 14.17 4.65 -21.97
C ASP A 296 13.60 3.41 -22.66
N SER A 297 12.59 2.77 -22.07
CA SER A 297 11.95 1.60 -22.64
C SER A 297 11.38 1.84 -24.04
N LEU A 298 11.02 3.09 -24.39
CA LEU A 298 10.54 3.46 -25.71
C LEU A 298 11.57 3.24 -26.83
N LYS A 299 12.86 3.15 -26.52
CA LYS A 299 13.92 2.81 -27.48
C LYS A 299 13.69 1.46 -28.18
N THR A 300 12.85 0.60 -27.62
CA THR A 300 12.42 -0.66 -28.24
C THR A 300 11.37 -0.52 -29.35
N ALA A 301 10.68 0.61 -29.45
CA ALA A 301 9.56 0.78 -30.37
C ALA A 301 10.04 1.06 -31.79
N TYR A 302 10.74 2.19 -32.00
CA TYR A 302 11.27 2.63 -33.28
C TYR A 302 12.41 3.64 -33.06
N ASP A 303 13.16 3.96 -34.12
CA ASP A 303 14.27 4.93 -34.03
C ASP A 303 13.78 6.34 -33.67
N GLY A 304 14.36 6.93 -32.63
CA GLY A 304 13.96 8.24 -32.11
C GLY A 304 12.68 8.24 -31.26
N ALA A 305 12.07 7.09 -30.96
CA ALA A 305 10.84 6.99 -30.16
C ALA A 305 10.81 7.76 -28.83
N PRO A 306 11.88 7.79 -28.01
CA PRO A 306 11.86 8.52 -26.74
C PRO A 306 12.07 10.04 -26.90
N ALA A 307 12.42 10.54 -28.09
CA ALA A 307 12.78 11.94 -28.29
C ALA A 307 11.59 12.87 -28.00
N THR A 308 11.85 13.95 -27.25
CA THR A 308 10.86 15.02 -27.00
C THR A 308 11.13 16.29 -27.80
N GLY A 309 12.35 16.45 -28.31
CA GLY A 309 12.84 17.70 -28.88
C GLY A 309 13.18 18.77 -27.83
N TYR A 310 13.06 18.47 -26.54
CA TYR A 310 13.40 19.38 -25.45
C TYR A 310 14.81 19.12 -24.90
N ASP A 311 15.36 20.14 -24.26
CA ASP A 311 16.68 20.13 -23.62
C ASP A 311 16.68 21.05 -22.40
N VAL A 312 17.51 20.73 -21.40
CA VAL A 312 17.57 21.45 -20.12
C VAL A 312 18.04 22.89 -20.25
N PHE A 313 18.66 23.27 -21.38
CA PHE A 313 19.12 24.64 -21.61
C PHE A 313 17.94 25.55 -21.94
N ARG A 314 17.04 25.07 -22.81
CA ARG A 314 15.92 25.84 -23.34
C ARG A 314 14.61 25.61 -22.60
N HIS A 315 14.41 24.44 -22.01
CA HIS A 315 13.13 24.02 -21.43
C HIS A 315 13.26 23.68 -19.94
N SER A 316 12.15 23.81 -19.24
CA SER A 316 11.95 23.44 -17.83
C SER A 316 11.37 22.03 -17.66
N PHE A 317 11.45 21.49 -16.45
CA PHE A 317 10.76 20.22 -16.10
C PHE A 317 9.23 20.36 -16.15
N ALA A 318 8.68 21.56 -15.90
CA ALA A 318 7.25 21.80 -16.04
C ALA A 318 6.80 21.69 -17.51
N GLU A 319 7.55 22.28 -18.44
CA GLU A 319 7.30 22.12 -19.88
C GLU A 319 7.46 20.66 -20.34
N PHE A 320 8.45 19.94 -19.80
CA PHE A 320 8.59 18.50 -20.04
C PHE A 320 7.39 17.70 -19.54
N ALA A 321 6.90 17.98 -18.33
CA ALA A 321 5.74 17.29 -17.75
C ALA A 321 4.48 17.48 -18.62
N ASP A 322 4.35 18.65 -19.28
CA ASP A 322 3.25 18.94 -20.19
C ASP A 322 3.42 18.38 -21.61
N HIS A 323 4.57 17.77 -21.93
CA HIS A 323 4.83 17.20 -23.25
C HIS A 323 3.78 16.12 -23.60
N PRO A 324 3.18 16.11 -24.81
CA PRO A 324 2.11 15.18 -25.18
C PRO A 324 2.46 13.70 -24.97
N GLY A 325 3.70 13.31 -25.27
CA GLY A 325 4.17 11.92 -25.04
C GLY A 325 4.32 11.55 -23.56
N VAL A 326 4.63 12.52 -22.69
CA VAL A 326 4.66 12.30 -21.24
C VAL A 326 3.24 12.16 -20.71
N ARG A 327 2.35 13.09 -21.08
CA ARG A 327 0.93 13.06 -20.69
C ARG A 327 0.19 11.82 -21.17
N ALA A 328 0.53 11.27 -22.35
CA ALA A 328 -0.06 10.03 -22.86
C ALA A 328 0.12 8.84 -21.91
N ARG A 329 1.19 8.85 -21.07
CA ARG A 329 1.48 7.80 -20.09
C ARG A 329 0.89 8.10 -18.70
N GLN A 330 0.10 9.17 -18.57
CA GLN A 330 -0.56 9.59 -17.34
C GLN A 330 -2.10 9.57 -17.46
N GLN A 331 -2.63 9.01 -18.55
CA GLN A 331 -4.08 8.96 -18.84
C GLN A 331 -4.82 7.83 -18.09
N GLY A 332 -4.12 7.02 -17.29
CA GLY A 332 -4.70 5.88 -16.58
C GLY A 332 -5.41 4.92 -17.53
N GLU A 333 -6.59 4.45 -17.13
CA GLU A 333 -7.38 3.47 -17.88
C GLU A 333 -7.98 4.04 -19.19
N GLU A 334 -8.32 5.34 -19.22
CA GLU A 334 -8.91 5.97 -20.40
C GLU A 334 -7.95 5.99 -21.60
N GLY A 335 -6.64 6.01 -21.34
CA GLY A 335 -5.59 5.95 -22.35
C GLY A 335 -5.27 4.54 -22.87
N LEU A 336 -6.05 3.53 -22.49
CA LEU A 336 -5.84 2.13 -22.88
C LEU A 336 -6.76 1.68 -24.03
N SER A 337 -6.31 0.66 -24.75
CA SER A 337 -7.09 0.03 -25.83
C SER A 337 -8.44 -0.50 -25.33
N GLU A 338 -9.43 -0.63 -26.23
CA GLU A 338 -10.75 -1.17 -25.90
C GLU A 338 -10.66 -2.55 -25.22
N THR A 339 -9.75 -3.41 -25.68
CA THR A 339 -9.49 -4.71 -25.07
C THR A 339 -9.05 -4.60 -23.61
N CYS A 340 -8.19 -3.63 -23.28
CA CYS A 340 -7.72 -3.41 -21.91
C CYS A 340 -8.83 -2.84 -21.02
N ARG A 341 -9.60 -1.85 -21.51
CA ARG A 341 -10.73 -1.25 -20.77
C ARG A 341 -11.86 -2.24 -20.46
N ALA A 342 -11.96 -3.33 -21.24
CA ALA A 342 -12.89 -4.42 -20.97
C ALA A 342 -12.29 -5.54 -20.09
N CYS A 343 -11.00 -5.47 -19.75
CA CYS A 343 -10.28 -6.56 -19.09
C CYS A 343 -10.43 -6.52 -17.56
N PRO A 344 -10.82 -7.63 -16.90
CA PRO A 344 -11.05 -7.63 -15.45
C PRO A 344 -9.79 -7.37 -14.61
N VAL A 345 -8.60 -7.67 -15.13
CA VAL A 345 -7.31 -7.50 -14.42
C VAL A 345 -6.59 -6.19 -14.76
N VAL A 346 -7.23 -5.26 -15.48
CA VAL A 346 -6.60 -4.04 -15.98
C VAL A 346 -6.10 -3.13 -14.87
N GLU A 347 -6.79 -3.08 -13.73
CA GLU A 347 -6.36 -2.31 -12.55
C GLU A 347 -5.01 -2.80 -11.99
N SER A 348 -4.70 -4.09 -12.16
CA SER A 348 -3.43 -4.69 -11.72
C SER A 348 -2.36 -4.68 -12.81
N CYS A 349 -2.72 -4.91 -14.08
CA CYS A 349 -1.73 -4.95 -15.17
C CYS A 349 -1.43 -3.58 -15.79
N GLY A 350 -2.38 -2.63 -15.76
CA GLY A 350 -2.24 -1.30 -16.38
C GLY A 350 -2.13 -1.30 -17.91
N GLY A 351 -2.47 -2.42 -18.55
CA GLY A 351 -2.14 -2.66 -19.97
C GLY A 351 -0.67 -3.01 -20.22
N GLY A 352 0.13 -3.19 -19.16
CA GLY A 352 1.57 -3.42 -19.20
C GLY A 352 2.38 -2.16 -19.55
N LEU A 353 3.70 -2.29 -19.55
CA LEU A 353 4.62 -1.19 -19.86
C LEU A 353 4.27 -0.55 -21.22
N TYR A 354 4.20 0.79 -21.27
CA TYR A 354 3.75 1.54 -22.45
C TYR A 354 4.49 1.13 -23.74
N ALA A 355 5.81 0.99 -23.67
CA ALA A 355 6.64 0.59 -24.81
C ALA A 355 6.26 -0.80 -25.38
N HIS A 356 5.77 -1.72 -24.55
CA HIS A 356 5.40 -3.08 -24.96
C HIS A 356 4.11 -3.15 -25.79
N ARG A 357 3.37 -2.04 -25.89
CA ARG A 357 2.14 -1.94 -26.68
C ARG A 357 2.38 -1.56 -28.14
N TYR A 358 3.60 -1.21 -28.51
CA TYR A 358 3.89 -0.70 -29.84
C TYR A 358 3.67 -1.75 -30.94
N SER A 359 2.99 -1.36 -32.01
CA SER A 359 2.94 -2.04 -33.31
C SER A 359 3.06 -1.02 -34.45
N ASP A 360 3.52 -1.46 -35.63
CA ASP A 360 3.61 -0.59 -36.81
C ASP A 360 2.23 -0.12 -37.29
N GLU A 361 1.18 -0.93 -37.10
CA GLU A 361 -0.17 -0.66 -37.60
C GLU A 361 -0.98 0.28 -36.71
N ARG A 362 -0.87 0.14 -35.39
CA ARG A 362 -1.73 0.82 -34.40
C ARG A 362 -0.98 1.68 -33.40
N GLY A 363 0.35 1.78 -33.53
CA GLY A 363 1.18 2.50 -32.57
C GLY A 363 1.04 1.88 -31.17
N PHE A 364 0.75 2.69 -30.15
CA PHE A 364 0.64 2.25 -28.77
C PHE A 364 -0.79 1.87 -28.33
N ASP A 365 -1.77 1.93 -29.22
CA ASP A 365 -3.17 1.54 -28.95
C ASP A 365 -3.36 0.02 -29.04
N ASN A 366 -2.51 -0.76 -28.38
CA ASN A 366 -2.66 -2.21 -28.27
C ASN A 366 -2.57 -2.62 -26.79
N PRO A 367 -3.08 -3.80 -26.41
CA PRO A 367 -2.60 -4.47 -25.21
C PRO A 367 -1.08 -4.64 -25.25
N SER A 368 -0.42 -4.82 -24.11
CA SER A 368 1.00 -5.22 -24.11
C SER A 368 1.20 -6.51 -24.92
N VAL A 369 2.36 -6.65 -25.59
CA VAL A 369 2.76 -7.90 -26.23
C VAL A 369 2.86 -9.08 -25.23
N PHE A 370 2.97 -8.78 -23.94
CA PHE A 370 2.90 -9.74 -22.83
C PHE A 370 1.50 -9.89 -22.22
N CYS A 371 0.42 -9.43 -22.89
CA CYS A 371 -0.92 -9.38 -22.30
C CYS A 371 -1.38 -10.72 -21.72
N THR A 372 -1.18 -11.82 -22.44
CA THR A 372 -1.58 -13.16 -21.99
C THR A 372 -0.77 -13.60 -20.76
N ASP A 373 0.55 -13.36 -20.77
CA ASP A 373 1.45 -13.66 -19.65
C ASP A 373 1.12 -12.81 -18.41
N LEU A 374 0.92 -11.51 -18.56
CA LEU A 374 0.56 -10.61 -17.46
C LEU A 374 -0.75 -11.05 -16.82
N ARG A 375 -1.76 -11.39 -17.64
CA ARG A 375 -3.03 -11.92 -17.14
C ARG A 375 -2.83 -13.23 -16.37
N ALA A 376 -2.09 -14.18 -16.93
CA ALA A 376 -1.85 -15.48 -16.29
C ALA A 376 -1.02 -15.35 -15.00
N LEU A 377 -0.04 -14.44 -14.95
CA LEU A 377 0.72 -14.14 -13.75
C LEU A 377 -0.19 -13.58 -12.66
N ILE A 378 -0.99 -12.56 -12.98
CA ILE A 378 -1.87 -11.90 -12.01
C ILE A 378 -2.92 -12.88 -11.48
N VAL A 379 -3.58 -13.62 -12.36
CA VAL A 379 -4.57 -14.64 -11.97
C VAL A 379 -3.89 -15.76 -11.17
N GLY A 380 -2.74 -16.27 -11.62
CA GLY A 380 -2.02 -17.34 -10.94
C GLY A 380 -1.50 -16.93 -9.55
N VAL A 381 -1.08 -15.67 -9.37
CA VAL A 381 -0.74 -15.13 -8.05
C VAL A 381 -2.01 -14.98 -7.21
N ALA A 382 -3.09 -14.42 -7.77
CA ALA A 382 -4.35 -14.26 -7.07
C ALA A 382 -4.86 -15.60 -6.53
N GLU A 383 -4.84 -16.67 -7.33
CA GLU A 383 -5.23 -18.02 -6.92
C GLU A 383 -4.39 -18.56 -5.75
N ARG A 384 -3.07 -18.30 -5.76
CA ARG A 384 -2.14 -18.75 -4.70
C ARG A 384 -2.33 -18.02 -3.38
N VAL A 385 -2.67 -16.73 -3.44
CA VAL A 385 -2.81 -15.89 -2.25
C VAL A 385 -4.25 -15.73 -1.78
N THR A 386 -5.22 -16.21 -2.56
CA THR A 386 -6.61 -16.31 -2.11
C THR A 386 -6.64 -17.36 -1.02
N GLU A 387 -6.74 -16.91 0.22
CA GLU A 387 -6.95 -17.79 1.34
C GLU A 387 -8.41 -18.22 1.32
N ARG A 388 -8.69 -19.31 0.60
CA ARG A 388 -10.05 -19.86 0.47
C ARG A 388 -10.68 -20.20 1.83
N ALA A 389 -9.87 -20.36 2.87
CA ALA A 389 -10.29 -20.28 4.27
C ALA A 389 -9.09 -20.07 5.21
N LEU A 390 -8.96 -18.89 5.81
CA LEU A 390 -8.37 -18.79 7.17
C LEU A 390 -9.44 -19.00 8.25
N VAL A 391 -10.69 -18.70 7.93
CA VAL A 391 -11.86 -18.93 8.78
C VAL A 391 -12.99 -19.40 7.86
N PRO A 392 -13.25 -20.72 7.75
CA PRO A 392 -14.47 -21.19 7.12
C PRO A 392 -15.65 -20.56 7.89
N SER A 393 -16.63 -20.03 7.16
CA SER A 393 -17.98 -19.81 7.68
C SER A 393 -18.18 -18.64 8.65
N VAL A 394 -17.63 -17.44 8.39
CA VAL A 394 -18.15 -16.24 9.08
C VAL A 394 -19.53 -15.93 8.50
N THR A 395 -20.56 -16.53 9.09
CA THR A 395 -21.94 -16.44 8.63
C THR A 395 -22.76 -15.47 9.46
N GLY A 396 -22.37 -15.28 10.73
CA GLY A 396 -23.01 -14.36 11.67
C GLY A 396 -22.21 -13.11 12.02
N VAL A 397 -22.91 -12.09 12.52
CA VAL A 397 -22.31 -10.82 13.00
C VAL A 397 -21.39 -11.05 14.21
N GLU A 398 -21.77 -11.95 15.13
CA GLU A 398 -20.95 -12.25 16.31
C GLU A 398 -19.66 -13.00 15.96
N GLU A 399 -19.73 -13.96 15.04
CA GLU A 399 -18.54 -14.62 14.48
C GLU A 399 -17.62 -13.61 13.79
N LEU A 400 -18.21 -12.65 13.06
CA LEU A 400 -17.47 -11.58 12.42
C LEU A 400 -16.76 -10.69 13.45
N ARG A 401 -17.42 -10.28 14.53
CA ARG A 401 -16.81 -9.49 15.61
C ARG A 401 -15.67 -10.23 16.29
N LEU A 402 -15.84 -11.54 16.52
CA LEU A 402 -14.78 -12.38 17.08
C LEU A 402 -13.58 -12.43 16.13
N ALA A 403 -13.81 -12.71 14.84
CA ALA A 403 -12.74 -12.74 13.84
C ALA A 403 -12.00 -11.40 13.70
N GLN A 404 -12.73 -10.28 13.77
CA GLN A 404 -12.14 -8.93 13.81
C GLN A 404 -11.23 -8.72 15.03
N THR A 405 -11.66 -9.22 16.20
CA THR A 405 -10.88 -9.16 17.44
C THR A 405 -9.64 -10.04 17.35
N GLU A 406 -9.74 -11.23 16.75
CA GLU A 406 -8.60 -12.12 16.51
C GLU A 406 -7.55 -11.51 15.59
N LEU A 407 -7.94 -10.77 14.53
CA LEU A 407 -6.98 -10.01 13.73
C LEU A 407 -6.19 -9.00 14.58
N THR A 408 -6.84 -8.33 15.53
CA THR A 408 -6.17 -7.43 16.46
C THR A 408 -5.21 -8.18 17.38
N ARG A 409 -5.61 -9.36 17.89
CA ARG A 409 -4.75 -10.23 18.71
C ARG A 409 -3.49 -10.65 17.96
N LEU A 410 -3.63 -11.06 16.69
CA LEU A 410 -2.49 -11.41 15.83
C LEU A 410 -1.53 -10.23 15.65
N LEU A 411 -2.04 -9.01 15.51
CA LEU A 411 -1.19 -7.81 15.40
C LEU A 411 -0.48 -7.48 16.71
N VAL A 412 -1.15 -7.66 17.85
CA VAL A 412 -0.54 -7.50 19.18
C VAL A 412 0.56 -8.55 19.38
N ALA A 413 0.34 -9.80 18.97
CA ALA A 413 1.35 -10.86 18.98
C ALA A 413 2.52 -10.57 18.01
N GLY A 414 2.25 -10.09 16.80
CA GLY A 414 3.30 -9.69 15.86
C GLY A 414 4.12 -8.48 16.34
N ALA A 415 3.50 -7.58 17.13
CA ALA A 415 4.22 -6.50 17.79
C ALA A 415 5.20 -7.01 18.86
N HIS A 416 4.86 -8.12 19.56
CA HIS A 416 5.76 -8.73 20.53
C HIS A 416 7.08 -9.18 19.90
N GLU A 417 7.08 -9.73 18.68
CA GLU A 417 8.33 -10.12 17.97
C GLU A 417 9.35 -8.97 17.84
N HIS A 418 8.87 -7.72 17.83
CA HIS A 418 9.71 -6.53 17.70
C HIS A 418 10.05 -5.85 19.04
N LEU A 419 9.29 -6.13 20.09
CA LEU A 419 9.41 -5.49 21.40
C LEU A 419 9.96 -6.42 22.48
N ALA A 420 10.06 -7.73 22.21
CA ALA A 420 10.57 -8.72 23.15
C ALA A 420 11.95 -8.35 23.69
N GLY A 421 12.11 -8.44 25.01
CA GLY A 421 13.34 -8.03 25.71
C GLY A 421 13.35 -6.57 26.15
N HIS A 422 12.30 -5.79 25.82
CA HIS A 422 12.09 -4.48 26.43
C HIS A 422 11.41 -4.66 27.80
N PRO A 423 12.02 -4.23 28.91
CA PRO A 423 11.58 -4.59 30.26
C PRO A 423 10.16 -4.14 30.60
N ASP A 424 9.77 -2.95 30.12
CA ASP A 424 8.41 -2.43 30.32
C ASP A 424 7.36 -3.22 29.54
N TRP A 425 7.74 -3.69 28.35
CA TRP A 425 6.83 -4.44 27.49
C TRP A 425 6.67 -5.88 27.99
N ASP A 426 7.76 -6.53 28.38
CA ASP A 426 7.70 -7.92 28.84
C ASP A 426 6.73 -8.08 30.03
N THR A 427 6.72 -7.11 30.95
CA THR A 427 5.74 -7.05 32.07
C THR A 427 4.30 -6.90 31.58
N ALA A 428 4.05 -6.00 30.62
CA ALA A 428 2.72 -5.80 30.06
C ALA A 428 2.26 -7.01 29.22
N TRP A 429 3.18 -7.67 28.53
CA TRP A 429 2.92 -8.86 27.73
C TRP A 429 2.50 -10.04 28.60
N GLU A 430 3.23 -10.33 29.68
CA GLU A 430 2.84 -11.36 30.65
C GLU A 430 1.46 -11.09 31.26
N LEU A 431 1.16 -9.83 31.57
CA LEU A 431 -0.16 -9.41 32.05
C LEU A 431 -1.25 -9.67 31.00
N LEU A 432 -1.03 -9.29 29.73
CA LEU A 432 -1.99 -9.51 28.66
C LEU A 432 -2.26 -11.01 28.47
N LEU A 433 -1.23 -11.86 28.48
CA LEU A 433 -1.38 -13.32 28.44
C LEU A 433 -2.19 -13.83 29.65
N GLY A 434 -1.92 -13.30 30.85
CA GLY A 434 -2.68 -13.65 32.05
C GLY A 434 -4.15 -13.27 31.95
N LEU A 435 -4.45 -12.04 31.51
CA LEU A 435 -5.82 -11.57 31.29
C LEU A 435 -6.57 -12.46 30.29
N ASP A 436 -5.90 -12.83 29.21
CA ASP A 436 -6.47 -13.62 28.13
C ASP A 436 -6.93 -15.02 28.57
N THR A 437 -6.17 -15.65 29.46
CA THR A 437 -6.51 -17.01 29.96
C THR A 437 -7.66 -17.05 30.96
N GLY A 438 -8.08 -15.90 31.52
CA GLY A 438 -9.15 -15.85 32.53
C GLY A 438 -10.53 -15.63 31.93
N GLU A 439 -11.56 -16.30 32.47
CA GLU A 439 -12.92 -16.27 31.92
C GLU A 439 -13.54 -14.85 31.91
N THR A 440 -13.39 -14.07 32.99
CA THR A 440 -13.92 -12.71 33.09
C THR A 440 -12.94 -11.65 32.57
N SER A 441 -11.64 -11.86 32.80
CA SER A 441 -10.58 -10.96 32.34
C SER A 441 -10.38 -11.02 30.83
N GLY A 442 -10.63 -12.17 30.20
CA GLY A 442 -10.59 -12.36 28.75
C GLY A 442 -11.67 -11.53 28.06
N VAL A 443 -12.91 -11.56 28.57
CA VAL A 443 -14.01 -10.70 28.08
C VAL A 443 -13.67 -9.22 28.22
N ALA A 444 -13.03 -8.83 29.32
CA ALA A 444 -12.58 -7.46 29.51
C ALA A 444 -11.46 -7.05 28.54
N LEU A 445 -10.53 -7.97 28.24
CA LEU A 445 -9.49 -7.79 27.23
C LEU A 445 -10.11 -7.65 25.83
N ASP A 446 -11.01 -8.56 25.44
CA ASP A 446 -11.72 -8.52 24.15
C ASP A 446 -12.49 -7.21 23.97
N ALA A 447 -13.11 -6.70 25.02
CA ALA A 447 -13.81 -5.42 24.96
C ALA A 447 -12.88 -4.23 24.68
N VAL A 448 -11.57 -4.34 24.98
CA VAL A 448 -10.55 -3.32 24.63
C VAL A 448 -9.95 -3.62 23.27
N LEU A 449 -9.69 -4.88 22.94
CA LEU A 449 -9.12 -5.30 21.66
C LEU A 449 -10.08 -5.07 20.48
N SER A 450 -11.39 -5.15 20.73
CA SER A 450 -12.44 -4.81 19.76
C SER A 450 -12.60 -3.31 19.54
N HIS A 451 -11.85 -2.44 20.23
CA HIS A 451 -11.94 -1.01 20.02
C HIS A 451 -11.52 -0.65 18.57
N PRO A 452 -12.38 0.05 17.79
CA PRO A 452 -12.21 0.19 16.34
C PRO A 452 -10.89 0.84 15.92
N TYR A 453 -10.34 1.72 16.75
CA TYR A 453 -9.10 2.44 16.46
C TYR A 453 -7.83 1.76 16.97
N LEU A 454 -7.93 0.61 17.65
CA LEU A 454 -6.74 -0.12 18.08
C LEU A 454 -6.01 -0.76 16.91
N ARG A 455 -6.69 -1.58 16.09
CA ARG A 455 -6.04 -2.23 14.94
C ARG A 455 -5.42 -1.23 13.95
N PRO A 456 -6.12 -0.18 13.48
CA PRO A 456 -5.50 0.84 12.62
C PRO A 456 -4.30 1.54 13.28
N SER A 457 -4.29 1.67 14.62
CA SER A 457 -3.13 2.22 15.32
C SER A 457 -1.92 1.27 15.27
N LEU A 458 -2.12 -0.04 15.43
CA LEU A 458 -1.04 -1.03 15.38
C LEU A 458 -0.41 -1.16 13.99
N LEU A 459 -1.22 -1.03 12.93
CA LEU A 459 -0.76 -1.08 11.54
C LEU A 459 0.08 0.15 11.14
N ARG A 460 -0.16 1.31 11.76
CA ARG A 460 0.50 2.58 11.38
C ARG A 460 1.51 3.10 12.41
N ALA A 461 1.50 2.56 13.62
CA ALA A 461 2.42 3.01 14.66
C ALA A 461 3.87 2.69 14.27
N ASP A 462 4.68 3.74 14.21
CA ASP A 462 6.13 3.62 14.17
C ASP A 462 6.65 3.00 15.48
N ALA A 463 7.96 2.72 15.56
CA ALA A 463 8.53 2.11 16.76
C ALA A 463 8.31 2.99 18.02
N ARG A 464 8.23 4.32 17.86
CA ARG A 464 8.13 5.29 18.95
C ARG A 464 6.71 5.37 19.54
N SER A 465 5.67 5.20 18.75
CA SER A 465 4.27 5.28 19.17
C SER A 465 3.65 3.91 19.52
N ARG A 466 4.26 2.81 19.05
CA ARG A 466 3.72 1.46 19.24
C ARG A 466 3.71 0.98 20.69
N LEU A 467 4.83 1.14 21.40
CA LEU A 467 4.93 0.72 22.80
C LEU A 467 3.93 1.48 23.69
N PRO A 468 3.89 2.83 23.72
CA PRO A 468 2.91 3.57 24.53
C PRO A 468 1.46 3.15 24.28
N ARG A 469 1.07 2.93 23.03
CA ARG A 469 -0.29 2.49 22.67
C ARG A 469 -0.62 1.11 23.25
N LEU A 470 0.30 0.16 23.17
CA LEU A 470 0.11 -1.19 23.74
C LEU A 470 0.09 -1.17 25.27
N MET A 471 0.93 -0.34 25.90
CA MET A 471 0.91 -0.15 27.36
C MET A 471 -0.44 0.42 27.83
N ALA A 472 -0.95 1.45 27.14
CA ALA A 472 -2.27 2.02 27.41
C ALA A 472 -3.41 1.00 27.24
N THR A 473 -3.33 0.13 26.24
CA THR A 473 -4.26 -1.01 26.05
C THR A 473 -4.23 -1.97 27.23
N ALA A 474 -3.04 -2.37 27.70
CA ALA A 474 -2.90 -3.27 28.85
C ALA A 474 -3.46 -2.65 30.14
N VAL A 475 -3.22 -1.35 30.38
CA VAL A 475 -3.84 -0.60 31.48
C VAL A 475 -5.36 -0.62 31.36
N ALA A 476 -5.91 -0.30 30.19
CA ALA A 476 -7.36 -0.26 29.98
C ALA A 476 -8.02 -1.63 30.20
N ALA A 477 -7.41 -2.70 29.69
CA ALA A 477 -7.89 -4.07 29.88
C ALA A 477 -7.87 -4.46 31.36
N SER A 478 -6.79 -4.14 32.08
CA SER A 478 -6.68 -4.42 33.52
C SER A 478 -7.72 -3.68 34.35
N VAL A 479 -7.98 -2.40 34.03
CA VAL A 479 -9.02 -1.59 34.68
C VAL A 479 -10.41 -2.21 34.43
N ARG A 480 -10.68 -2.71 33.23
CA ARG A 480 -11.96 -3.37 32.94
C ARG A 480 -12.08 -4.74 33.59
N ALA A 481 -10.98 -5.47 33.70
CA ALA A 481 -10.92 -6.79 34.34
C ALA A 481 -10.93 -6.71 35.88
N GLY A 482 -10.60 -5.55 36.46
CA GLY A 482 -10.40 -5.40 37.89
C GLY A 482 -9.12 -6.07 38.40
N VAL A 483 -8.15 -6.32 37.52
CA VAL A 483 -6.88 -6.99 37.84
C VAL A 483 -5.86 -5.95 38.29
N GLU A 484 -5.29 -6.18 39.47
CA GLU A 484 -4.27 -5.30 40.02
C GLU A 484 -2.97 -5.41 39.22
N THR A 485 -2.42 -4.26 38.85
CA THR A 485 -1.14 -4.21 38.13
C THR A 485 -0.47 -2.86 38.30
N THR A 486 0.82 -2.80 37.99
CA THR A 486 1.56 -1.56 37.84
C THR A 486 2.41 -1.62 36.58
N LEU A 487 2.19 -0.66 35.68
CA LEU A 487 2.89 -0.56 34.41
C LEU A 487 3.57 0.81 34.32
N ASP A 488 4.79 0.81 33.78
CA ASP A 488 5.61 2.01 33.60
C ASP A 488 6.09 2.08 32.16
N TRP A 489 6.12 3.26 31.56
CA TRP A 489 6.74 3.49 30.25
C TRP A 489 7.09 4.96 30.05
N ASP A 490 7.83 5.26 29.00
CA ASP A 490 8.10 6.63 28.56
C ASP A 490 7.04 7.09 27.56
N GLU A 491 6.23 8.06 27.97
CA GLU A 491 5.16 8.62 27.15
C GLU A 491 5.70 9.79 26.30
N PRO A 492 5.65 9.72 24.96
CA PRO A 492 6.15 10.78 24.09
C PRO A 492 5.28 12.04 24.09
N ASP A 493 4.01 11.95 24.49
CA ASP A 493 3.04 13.02 24.43
C ASP A 493 2.51 13.46 25.81
N THR A 494 1.73 14.54 25.83
CA THR A 494 1.03 15.00 27.06
C THR A 494 -0.32 14.33 27.27
N GLU A 495 -0.78 13.51 26.33
CA GLU A 495 -2.09 12.85 26.41
C GLU A 495 -1.94 11.34 26.31
N VAL A 496 -2.29 10.63 27.39
CA VAL A 496 -2.36 9.17 27.40
C VAL A 496 -3.81 8.77 27.20
N HIS A 497 -4.14 8.30 25.99
CA HIS A 497 -5.47 7.76 25.69
C HIS A 497 -5.55 6.28 26.07
N LEU A 498 -6.40 5.95 27.04
CA LEU A 498 -6.73 4.59 27.45
C LEU A 498 -7.96 4.11 26.65
N PRO A 499 -7.80 3.19 25.67
CA PRO A 499 -8.90 2.79 24.79
C PRO A 499 -10.13 2.35 25.58
N THR A 500 -11.32 2.71 25.10
CA THR A 500 -12.62 2.45 25.74
C THR A 500 -12.88 3.19 27.07
N LEU A 501 -11.90 3.85 27.67
CA LEU A 501 -12.03 4.49 28.99
C LEU A 501 -12.01 6.02 28.92
N GLY A 502 -11.02 6.61 28.24
CA GLY A 502 -10.80 8.06 28.27
C GLY A 502 -9.34 8.46 28.17
N THR A 503 -9.09 9.75 28.38
CA THR A 503 -7.76 10.36 28.20
C THR A 503 -7.25 11.00 29.50
N VAL A 504 -6.00 10.70 29.85
CA VAL A 504 -5.26 11.35 30.94
C VAL A 504 -4.36 12.44 30.35
N ARG A 505 -4.43 13.67 30.89
CA ARG A 505 -3.55 14.78 30.52
C ARG A 505 -2.37 14.92 31.47
N LEU A 506 -1.20 14.52 31.01
CA LEU A 506 0.08 14.71 31.68
C LEU A 506 0.51 16.19 31.64
N PRO A 507 1.25 16.69 32.63
CA PRO A 507 1.83 18.05 32.60
C PRO A 507 2.89 18.23 31.51
N GLN A 508 3.66 17.17 31.23
CA GLN A 508 4.71 17.12 30.22
C GLN A 508 4.93 15.66 29.78
N PRO A 509 5.50 15.42 28.59
CA PRO A 509 5.95 14.08 28.18
C PRO A 509 7.01 13.50 29.12
N GLY A 510 7.14 12.18 29.13
CA GLY A 510 8.18 11.46 29.87
C GLY A 510 7.68 10.22 30.60
N ARG A 511 8.48 9.74 31.55
CA ARG A 511 8.17 8.52 32.31
C ARG A 511 6.86 8.65 33.08
N VAL A 512 5.94 7.71 32.86
CA VAL A 512 4.66 7.61 33.56
C VAL A 512 4.47 6.21 34.16
N ARG A 513 3.89 6.16 35.36
CA ARG A 513 3.45 4.94 36.04
C ARG A 513 1.93 4.92 36.13
N PHE A 514 1.31 3.84 35.72
CA PHE A 514 -0.09 3.53 36.02
C PHE A 514 -0.17 2.38 37.03
N THR A 515 -0.99 2.54 38.05
CA THR A 515 -1.31 1.51 39.04
C THR A 515 -2.81 1.28 38.99
N VAL A 516 -3.23 0.05 38.70
CA VAL A 516 -4.63 -0.37 38.62
C VAL A 516 -5.00 -1.11 39.91
N SER A 517 -6.16 -0.79 40.48
CA SER A 517 -6.70 -1.43 41.68
C SER A 517 -8.23 -1.38 41.65
N GLU A 518 -8.90 -2.53 41.84
CA GLU A 518 -10.38 -2.61 41.96
C GLU A 518 -11.16 -1.92 40.82
N GLY A 519 -10.65 -1.98 39.59
CA GLY A 519 -11.27 -1.34 38.42
C GLY A 519 -11.15 0.19 38.38
N ASP A 520 -10.31 0.77 39.23
CA ASP A 520 -9.83 2.14 39.18
C ASP A 520 -8.34 2.17 38.77
N PHE A 521 -7.82 3.35 38.46
CA PHE A 521 -6.39 3.55 38.26
C PHE A 521 -5.91 4.87 38.87
N ARG A 522 -4.65 4.85 39.27
CA ARG A 522 -3.86 6.03 39.59
C ARG A 522 -2.70 6.13 38.62
N TRP A 523 -2.31 7.34 38.28
CA TRP A 523 -1.14 7.58 37.47
C TRP A 523 -0.19 8.54 38.19
N ARG A 524 1.11 8.43 37.91
CA ARG A 524 2.10 9.39 38.39
C ARG A 524 3.25 9.55 37.39
N THR A 525 3.76 10.76 37.31
CA THR A 525 5.09 11.10 36.78
C THR A 525 6.04 11.32 37.96
N PRO A 526 7.35 11.58 37.76
CA PRO A 526 8.27 11.86 38.86
C PRO A 526 7.82 13.02 39.77
N GLU A 527 7.08 13.98 39.23
CA GLU A 527 6.71 15.23 39.92
C GLU A 527 5.22 15.35 40.24
N HIS A 528 4.35 14.63 39.52
CA HIS A 528 2.90 14.81 39.60
C HIS A 528 2.18 13.47 39.68
N GLY A 529 0.96 13.46 40.21
CA GLY A 529 0.11 12.27 40.23
C GLY A 529 -1.37 12.61 40.10
N GLY A 530 -2.16 11.63 39.71
CA GLY A 530 -3.60 11.75 39.53
C GLY A 530 -4.31 10.39 39.57
N SER A 531 -5.62 10.43 39.38
CA SER A 531 -6.52 9.27 39.36
C SER A 531 -7.74 9.58 38.49
N ARG A 532 -8.71 8.66 38.41
CA ARG A 532 -10.00 8.91 37.74
C ARG A 532 -10.79 10.09 38.33
N SER A 533 -10.50 10.51 39.55
CA SER A 533 -11.13 11.69 40.18
C SER A 533 -10.39 13.01 39.89
N SER A 534 -9.22 12.95 39.25
CA SER A 534 -8.43 14.14 38.95
C SER A 534 -9.06 14.96 37.81
N ALA A 535 -8.92 16.29 37.87
CA ALA A 535 -9.33 17.19 36.78
C ALA A 535 -8.55 16.97 35.47
N ARG A 536 -7.50 16.13 35.51
CA ARG A 536 -6.68 15.72 34.37
C ARG A 536 -7.17 14.44 33.71
N TRP A 537 -8.25 13.84 34.20
CA TRP A 537 -8.93 12.70 33.59
C TRP A 537 -10.18 13.18 32.84
N ARG A 538 -10.29 12.81 31.55
CA ARG A 538 -11.49 13.02 30.74
C ARG A 538 -12.04 11.64 30.31
N PRO A 539 -13.13 11.14 30.92
CA PRO A 539 -13.73 9.87 30.52
C PRO A 539 -14.37 9.99 29.13
N LEU A 540 -14.46 8.87 28.41
CA LEU A 540 -15.34 8.74 27.25
C LEU A 540 -16.80 8.61 27.72
N GLU A 541 -17.71 9.19 26.94
CA GLU A 541 -19.14 9.11 27.21
C GLU A 541 -19.71 7.79 26.68
N ARG A 542 -20.66 7.21 27.43
CA ARG A 542 -21.36 6.00 27.02
C ARG A 542 -22.84 6.27 26.91
N LEU A 543 -23.41 5.94 25.76
CA LEU A 543 -24.83 6.01 25.53
C LEU A 543 -25.46 4.64 25.67
N ARG A 544 -26.53 4.54 26.47
CA ARG A 544 -27.40 3.36 26.53
C ARG A 544 -28.73 3.68 25.85
N PRO A 545 -28.96 3.21 24.63
CA PRO A 545 -30.29 3.23 24.01
C PRO A 545 -31.30 2.44 24.86
N ALA A 546 -32.60 2.66 24.63
CA ALA A 546 -33.66 1.92 25.31
C ALA A 546 -33.57 0.41 25.02
N ASP A 547 -33.36 0.06 23.75
CA ASP A 547 -33.10 -1.29 23.28
C ASP A 547 -31.74 -1.36 22.54
N GLY A 548 -30.93 -2.39 22.82
CA GLY A 548 -29.64 -2.63 22.16
C GLY A 548 -28.37 -2.36 23.00
N PRO A 549 -27.17 -2.56 22.41
CA PRO A 549 -25.91 -2.48 23.13
C PRO A 549 -25.52 -1.03 23.51
N THR A 550 -24.69 -0.90 24.54
CA THR A 550 -24.12 0.40 24.93
C THR A 550 -23.16 0.89 23.85
N LEU A 551 -23.36 2.14 23.39
CA LEU A 551 -22.49 2.80 22.44
C LEU A 551 -21.46 3.65 23.16
N LEU A 552 -20.23 3.64 22.66
CA LEU A 552 -19.16 4.51 23.10
C LEU A 552 -19.11 5.75 22.21
N ILE A 553 -19.05 6.94 22.79
CA ILE A 553 -18.76 8.16 22.03
C ILE A 553 -17.28 8.47 22.23
N ASP A 554 -16.48 8.33 21.17
CA ASP A 554 -15.04 8.58 21.20
C ASP A 554 -14.67 9.80 20.35
N ASP A 555 -14.46 10.92 21.04
CA ASP A 555 -14.03 12.19 20.44
C ASP A 555 -12.57 12.52 20.77
N ALA A 556 -11.81 11.56 21.33
CA ALA A 556 -10.52 11.80 21.95
C ALA A 556 -9.41 10.85 21.47
N ASP A 557 -9.73 9.66 20.93
CA ASP A 557 -8.70 8.74 20.45
C ASP A 557 -7.86 9.43 19.36
N PRO A 558 -6.51 9.43 19.47
CA PRO A 558 -5.64 10.10 18.52
C PRO A 558 -5.68 9.48 17.11
N TYR A 559 -6.15 8.24 16.99
CA TYR A 559 -6.26 7.50 15.73
C TYR A 559 -7.68 7.49 15.15
N ARG A 560 -8.61 8.28 15.70
CA ARG A 560 -10.01 8.34 15.26
C ARG A 560 -10.23 9.01 13.89
N ASN A 561 -9.24 9.74 13.37
CA ASN A 561 -9.33 10.44 12.09
C ASN A 561 -9.26 9.45 10.90
N ARG A 562 -10.33 8.68 10.72
CA ARG A 562 -10.45 7.58 9.73
C ARG A 562 -11.66 7.78 8.82
N TYR A 563 -12.02 9.02 8.56
CA TYR A 563 -13.18 9.40 7.78
C TYR A 563 -12.76 10.27 6.61
N PRO A 564 -13.49 10.24 5.48
CA PRO A 564 -13.29 11.18 4.38
C PRO A 564 -13.31 12.64 4.86
N THR A 565 -14.18 12.95 5.83
CA THR A 565 -14.30 14.29 6.39
C THR A 565 -13.56 14.44 7.73
N PRO A 566 -12.95 15.61 8.04
CA PRO A 566 -12.25 15.81 9.30
C PRO A 566 -13.13 15.60 10.54
N VAL A 567 -12.56 14.93 11.54
CA VAL A 567 -13.18 14.74 12.86
C VAL A 567 -13.34 16.07 13.60
N ALA A 568 -14.34 16.14 14.49
CA ALA A 568 -14.50 17.29 15.37
C ALA A 568 -13.37 17.36 16.41
N SER A 569 -13.07 18.58 16.87
CA SER A 569 -12.36 18.77 18.13
C SER A 569 -13.15 18.10 19.27
N PRO A 570 -12.47 17.63 20.33
CA PRO A 570 -13.16 17.05 21.47
C PRO A 570 -14.25 17.99 22.01
N LEU A 571 -15.46 17.46 22.17
CA LEU A 571 -16.64 18.24 22.51
C LEU A 571 -16.57 18.77 23.94
N SER A 572 -17.13 19.97 24.14
CA SER A 572 -17.36 20.49 25.49
C SER A 572 -18.40 19.62 26.21
N PRO A 573 -18.44 19.60 27.56
CA PRO A 573 -19.44 18.81 28.28
C PRO A 573 -20.89 19.14 27.89
N SER A 574 -21.19 20.40 27.56
CA SER A 574 -22.53 20.81 27.11
C SER A 574 -22.84 20.31 25.70
N ASP A 575 -21.88 20.39 24.78
CA ASP A 575 -22.07 19.94 23.40
C ASP A 575 -22.18 18.41 23.34
N LEU A 576 -21.38 17.71 24.13
CA LEU A 576 -21.43 16.25 24.26
C LEU A 576 -22.79 15.79 24.82
N ALA A 577 -23.34 16.50 25.81
CA ALA A 577 -24.67 16.21 26.33
C ALA A 577 -25.78 16.43 25.29
N LEU A 578 -25.68 17.51 24.49
CA LEU A 578 -26.62 17.79 23.39
C LEU A 578 -26.53 16.73 22.29
N PHE A 579 -25.31 16.39 21.88
CA PHE A 579 -25.03 15.36 20.89
C PHE A 579 -25.58 14.00 21.34
N GLY A 580 -25.32 13.61 22.60
CA GLY A 580 -25.88 12.38 23.18
C GLY A 580 -27.41 12.40 23.26
N LYS A 581 -28.05 13.56 23.45
CA LYS A 581 -29.52 13.68 23.41
C LYS A 581 -30.06 13.44 22.00
N ARG A 582 -29.46 14.05 20.98
CA ARG A 582 -29.84 13.82 19.57
C ARG A 582 -29.68 12.35 19.19
N LEU A 583 -28.57 11.74 19.61
CA LEU A 583 -28.30 10.33 19.32
C LEU A 583 -29.33 9.40 19.96
N ARG A 584 -29.77 9.66 21.21
CA ARG A 584 -30.89 8.92 21.82
C ARG A 584 -32.16 9.02 20.99
N THR A 585 -32.55 10.24 20.61
CA THR A 585 -33.74 10.47 19.77
C THR A 585 -33.63 9.73 18.44
N ALA A 586 -32.46 9.72 17.81
CA ALA A 586 -32.23 9.00 16.58
C ALA A 586 -32.38 7.47 16.73
N HIS A 587 -31.89 6.91 17.84
CA HIS A 587 -32.08 5.49 18.16
C HIS A 587 -33.53 5.15 18.45
N ASP A 588 -34.24 5.98 19.22
CA ASP A 588 -35.68 5.75 19.50
C ASP A 588 -36.49 5.74 18.19
N LEU A 589 -36.20 6.68 17.28
CA LEU A 589 -36.84 6.74 15.95
C LEU A 589 -36.45 5.57 15.04
N LEU A 590 -35.22 5.07 15.15
CA LEU A 590 -34.75 3.91 14.39
C LEU A 590 -35.55 2.67 14.79
N ASP A 591 -35.72 2.45 16.09
CA ASP A 591 -36.44 1.30 16.63
C ASP A 591 -37.94 1.35 16.26
N GLU A 592 -38.53 2.54 16.18
CA GLU A 592 -39.91 2.75 15.71
C GLU A 592 -40.08 2.42 14.21
N ARG A 593 -39.14 2.85 13.35
CA ARG A 593 -39.30 2.76 11.88
C ARG A 593 -38.71 1.50 11.25
N HIS A 594 -37.72 0.90 11.88
CA HIS A 594 -37.05 -0.31 11.42
C HIS A 594 -37.02 -1.38 12.53
N PRO A 595 -38.20 -1.84 12.98
CA PRO A 595 -38.27 -2.87 14.02
C PRO A 595 -37.53 -4.13 13.55
N GLY A 596 -36.55 -4.59 14.35
CA GLY A 596 -35.74 -5.77 14.06
C GLY A 596 -34.40 -5.50 13.38
N LEU A 597 -34.06 -4.26 12.99
CA LEU A 597 -32.75 -3.95 12.38
C LEU A 597 -31.58 -4.35 13.29
N ARG A 598 -31.74 -4.25 14.61
CA ARG A 598 -30.70 -4.61 15.59
C ARG A 598 -30.41 -6.10 15.66
N ASP A 599 -31.39 -6.91 15.31
CA ASP A 599 -31.30 -8.37 15.31
C ASP A 599 -31.05 -8.93 13.89
N ASP A 600 -30.96 -8.06 12.87
CA ASP A 600 -30.72 -8.45 11.49
C ASP A 600 -29.26 -8.94 11.33
N PRO A 601 -29.01 -10.23 11.04
CA PRO A 601 -27.66 -10.75 10.86
C PRO A 601 -26.95 -10.18 9.63
N ARG A 602 -27.64 -9.43 8.77
CA ARG A 602 -27.12 -8.84 7.54
C ARG A 602 -26.53 -7.45 7.75
N VAL A 603 -26.59 -6.90 8.96
CA VAL A 603 -26.07 -5.57 9.26
C VAL A 603 -25.04 -5.60 10.39
N LEU A 604 -24.01 -4.76 10.31
CA LEU A 604 -23.04 -4.55 11.38
C LEU A 604 -23.26 -3.16 11.96
N LEU A 605 -23.88 -3.09 13.13
CA LEU A 605 -24.08 -1.83 13.84
C LEU A 605 -22.77 -1.39 14.51
N ALA A 606 -22.46 -0.11 14.42
CA ALA A 606 -21.28 0.46 15.07
C ALA A 606 -21.38 0.36 16.58
N THR A 607 -20.25 0.10 17.24
CA THR A 607 -20.12 0.11 18.70
C THR A 607 -19.59 1.45 19.21
N THR A 608 -18.92 2.20 18.32
CA THR A 608 -18.30 3.48 18.63
C THR A 608 -18.77 4.57 17.66
N ILE A 609 -19.13 5.72 18.22
CA ILE A 609 -19.53 6.92 17.50
C ILE A 609 -18.42 7.95 17.62
N THR A 610 -17.98 8.48 16.48
CA THR A 610 -16.98 9.55 16.42
C THR A 610 -17.60 10.84 15.92
N PRO A 611 -17.59 11.92 16.71
CA PRO A 611 -18.08 13.20 16.25
C PRO A 611 -17.25 13.76 15.09
N LEU A 612 -17.92 14.14 14.00
CA LEU A 612 -17.37 14.79 12.81
C LEU A 612 -17.70 16.27 12.79
N ARG A 613 -17.04 17.01 11.92
CA ARG A 613 -17.34 18.43 11.69
C ARG A 613 -18.82 18.62 11.33
N ALA A 614 -19.34 19.82 11.63
CA ALA A 614 -20.69 20.20 11.24
C ALA A 614 -20.89 20.09 9.71
N GLY A 615 -22.06 19.62 9.29
CA GLY A 615 -22.45 19.45 7.88
C GLY A 615 -21.88 18.21 7.18
N SER A 616 -21.17 17.32 7.90
CA SER A 616 -20.59 16.09 7.32
C SER A 616 -21.58 14.93 7.15
N GLY A 617 -22.78 15.03 7.71
CA GLY A 617 -23.76 13.93 7.74
C GLY A 617 -23.25 12.71 8.52
N LEU A 618 -23.54 11.51 8.00
CA LEU A 618 -23.07 10.23 8.53
C LEU A 618 -22.04 9.60 7.59
N GLU A 619 -20.90 9.18 8.15
CA GLU A 619 -19.83 8.54 7.39
C GLU A 619 -19.35 7.25 8.06
N LEU A 620 -19.09 6.22 7.25
CA LEU A 620 -18.37 5.03 7.72
C LEU A 620 -16.89 5.31 7.84
N SER A 621 -16.25 4.68 8.81
CA SER A 621 -14.79 4.68 8.85
C SER A 621 -14.21 3.93 7.65
N THR A 622 -13.16 4.50 7.07
CA THR A 622 -12.35 3.93 5.99
C THR A 622 -11.56 2.68 6.39
N SER A 623 -11.38 2.42 7.69
CA SER A 623 -10.52 1.33 8.19
C SER A 623 -11.02 0.63 9.45
N ALA A 624 -12.11 1.10 10.06
CA ALA A 624 -12.67 0.55 11.27
C ALA A 624 -14.20 0.35 11.14
N PRO A 625 -14.65 -0.79 10.59
CA PRO A 625 -16.06 -1.02 10.28
C PRO A 625 -17.03 -0.87 11.47
N ASP A 626 -16.55 -1.06 12.69
CA ASP A 626 -17.31 -0.89 13.94
C ASP A 626 -17.40 0.56 14.44
N ALA A 627 -16.87 1.53 13.69
CA ALA A 627 -16.93 2.95 14.00
C ALA A 627 -17.74 3.74 12.96
N LEU A 628 -18.68 4.54 13.46
CA LEU A 628 -19.53 5.41 12.65
C LEU A 628 -19.27 6.87 13.01
N GLY A 629 -18.97 7.67 12.00
CA GLY A 629 -18.75 9.11 12.11
C GLY A 629 -20.08 9.86 11.96
N LEU A 630 -20.39 10.74 12.90
CA LEU A 630 -21.62 11.55 12.90
C LEU A 630 -21.25 13.03 13.01
N ALA A 631 -21.73 13.86 12.08
CA ALA A 631 -21.64 15.31 12.20
C ALA A 631 -22.23 15.78 13.55
N VAL A 632 -21.58 16.72 14.22
CA VAL A 632 -22.05 17.25 15.51
C VAL A 632 -23.45 17.88 15.45
N ASP A 633 -23.89 18.28 14.26
CA ASP A 633 -25.18 18.89 13.94
C ASP A 633 -26.11 17.99 13.13
N PHE A 634 -25.86 16.68 13.08
CA PHE A 634 -26.74 15.74 12.37
C PHE A 634 -28.19 15.81 12.87
N GLU A 635 -29.13 15.55 11.95
CA GLU A 635 -30.55 15.44 12.27
C GLU A 635 -30.93 13.97 12.54
N PRO A 636 -31.72 13.65 13.58
CA PRO A 636 -32.13 12.28 13.89
C PRO A 636 -32.77 11.54 12.71
N GLU A 637 -33.54 12.22 11.87
CA GLU A 637 -34.18 11.66 10.69
C GLU A 637 -33.18 11.26 9.60
N GLU A 638 -32.07 11.97 9.47
CA GLU A 638 -30.97 11.60 8.58
C GLU A 638 -30.34 10.29 9.05
N PHE A 639 -30.09 10.17 10.36
CA PHE A 639 -29.53 8.96 10.94
C PHE A 639 -30.39 7.73 10.66
N VAL A 640 -31.70 7.82 10.86
CA VAL A 640 -32.63 6.71 10.62
C VAL A 640 -32.66 6.30 9.14
N ARG A 641 -32.55 7.28 8.22
CA ARG A 641 -32.57 7.03 6.78
C ARG A 641 -31.30 6.36 6.28
N GLU A 642 -30.13 6.81 6.73
CA GLU A 642 -28.84 6.38 6.17
C GLU A 642 -28.28 5.13 6.86
N LEU A 643 -28.55 4.93 8.16
CA LEU A 643 -27.93 3.86 8.95
C LEU A 643 -28.12 2.45 8.37
N PRO A 644 -29.29 2.03 7.86
CA PRO A 644 -29.45 0.69 7.30
C PRO A 644 -28.46 0.39 6.15
N LEU A 645 -28.25 1.36 5.26
CA LEU A 645 -27.29 1.23 4.16
C LEU A 645 -25.85 1.21 4.69
N LEU A 646 -25.53 2.09 5.63
CA LEU A 646 -24.18 2.17 6.20
C LEU A 646 -23.83 0.92 7.00
N ALA A 647 -24.77 0.35 7.78
CA ALA A 647 -24.53 -0.86 8.55
C ALA A 647 -24.29 -2.10 7.66
N ARG A 648 -24.90 -2.14 6.47
CA ARG A 648 -24.63 -3.18 5.45
C ARG A 648 -23.25 -3.04 4.85
N ARG A 649 -22.88 -1.81 4.47
CA ARG A 649 -21.53 -1.50 3.97
C ARG A 649 -20.47 -1.80 5.02
N ALA A 650 -20.74 -1.50 6.30
CA ALA A 650 -19.87 -1.84 7.42
C ALA A 650 -19.67 -3.35 7.53
N ARG A 651 -20.74 -4.15 7.43
CA ARG A 651 -20.63 -5.62 7.46
C ARG A 651 -19.78 -6.14 6.31
N LEU A 652 -20.03 -5.70 5.08
CA LEU A 652 -19.23 -6.12 3.92
C LEU A 652 -17.76 -5.73 4.06
N ALA A 653 -17.48 -4.52 4.55
CA ALA A 653 -16.12 -4.05 4.81
C ALA A 653 -15.42 -4.88 5.90
N ALA A 654 -16.12 -5.22 6.99
CA ALA A 654 -15.60 -6.11 8.03
C ALA A 654 -15.36 -7.53 7.50
N LEU A 655 -16.30 -8.09 6.74
CA LEU A 655 -16.18 -9.45 6.22
C LEU A 655 -14.94 -9.59 5.32
N ARG A 656 -14.68 -8.59 4.47
CA ARG A 656 -13.49 -8.53 3.60
C ARG A 656 -12.17 -8.41 4.34
N GLN A 657 -12.18 -7.99 5.60
CA GLN A 657 -10.96 -7.94 6.41
C GLN A 657 -10.59 -9.29 7.02
N VAL A 658 -11.56 -10.19 7.20
CA VAL A 658 -11.35 -11.51 7.84
C VAL A 658 -11.41 -12.67 6.86
N ALA A 659 -11.98 -12.46 5.67
CA ALA A 659 -12.14 -13.50 4.67
C ALA A 659 -12.08 -12.92 3.25
N ASP A 660 -11.40 -13.64 2.35
CA ASP A 660 -11.57 -13.44 0.93
C ASP A 660 -12.97 -13.91 0.52
N LEU A 661 -13.71 -13.06 -0.20
CA LEU A 661 -15.04 -13.37 -0.73
C LEU A 661 -14.99 -13.85 -2.18
N HIS A 662 -13.89 -13.55 -2.85
CA HIS A 662 -13.66 -13.92 -4.23
C HIS A 662 -12.16 -13.95 -4.46
N VAL A 663 -11.74 -14.58 -5.55
CA VAL A 663 -10.37 -14.46 -6.03
C VAL A 663 -10.13 -12.97 -6.37
N PRO A 664 -9.12 -12.31 -5.78
CA PRO A 664 -8.84 -10.90 -6.06
C PRO A 664 -8.58 -10.64 -7.56
N GLY A 665 -8.93 -9.45 -8.05
CA GLY A 665 -8.77 -9.10 -9.48
C GLY A 665 -9.79 -9.73 -10.44
N THR A 666 -10.76 -10.49 -9.94
CA THR A 666 -11.91 -10.99 -10.73
C THR A 666 -13.06 -9.99 -10.76
N GLY A 667 -14.01 -10.19 -11.68
CA GLY A 667 -15.23 -9.37 -11.75
C GLY A 667 -16.19 -9.59 -10.57
N ALA A 668 -16.03 -10.68 -9.81
CA ALA A 668 -16.89 -11.05 -8.70
C ALA A 668 -16.99 -9.97 -7.62
N GLY A 669 -15.86 -9.36 -7.24
CA GLY A 669 -15.83 -8.32 -6.20
C GLY A 669 -16.74 -7.12 -6.51
N ARG A 670 -16.65 -6.59 -7.74
CA ARG A 670 -17.50 -5.47 -8.18
C ARG A 670 -18.98 -5.84 -8.23
N LEU A 671 -19.30 -7.06 -8.64
CA LEU A 671 -20.69 -7.53 -8.67
C LEU A 671 -21.25 -7.75 -7.26
N LEU A 672 -20.44 -8.23 -6.31
CA LEU A 672 -20.83 -8.33 -4.89
C LEU A 672 -21.11 -6.95 -4.30
N ASP A 673 -20.28 -5.95 -4.61
CA ASP A 673 -20.49 -4.56 -4.19
C ASP A 673 -21.78 -3.99 -4.78
N GLU A 674 -22.00 -4.18 -6.08
CA GLU A 674 -23.20 -3.70 -6.76
C GLU A 674 -24.46 -4.33 -6.16
N ALA A 675 -24.49 -5.67 -6.04
CA ALA A 675 -25.62 -6.39 -5.47
C ALA A 675 -25.92 -5.94 -4.03
N SER A 676 -24.89 -5.89 -3.16
CA SER A 676 -25.02 -5.47 -1.77
C SER A 676 -25.50 -4.02 -1.65
N ALA A 677 -24.94 -3.10 -2.44
CA ALA A 677 -25.29 -1.69 -2.38
C ALA A 677 -26.71 -1.42 -2.92
N CYS A 678 -27.12 -2.09 -3.99
CA CYS A 678 -28.47 -2.00 -4.54
C CYS A 678 -29.52 -2.52 -3.55
N LEU A 679 -29.29 -3.69 -2.94
CA LEU A 679 -30.19 -4.24 -1.92
C LEU A 679 -30.28 -3.34 -0.69
N GLY A 680 -29.15 -2.79 -0.23
CA GLY A 680 -29.13 -1.83 0.88
C GLY A 680 -29.94 -0.56 0.59
N ARG A 681 -29.86 -0.02 -0.64
CA ARG A 681 -30.69 1.12 -1.06
C ARG A 681 -32.16 0.75 -1.16
N ALA A 682 -32.50 -0.41 -1.74
CA ALA A 682 -33.87 -0.90 -1.80
C ALA A 682 -34.50 -1.04 -0.41
N ALA A 683 -33.75 -1.60 0.56
CA ALA A 683 -34.20 -1.72 1.95
C ALA A 683 -34.44 -0.35 2.62
N ALA A 684 -33.58 0.64 2.36
CA ALA A 684 -33.73 2.00 2.89
C ALA A 684 -34.89 2.78 2.23
N LEU A 685 -35.17 2.52 0.95
CA LEU A 685 -36.19 3.19 0.15
C LEU A 685 -37.58 2.55 0.23
N ALA A 686 -37.79 1.56 1.10
CA ALA A 686 -39.02 0.75 1.17
C ALA A 686 -40.37 1.49 1.04
N PRO A 687 -40.54 2.76 1.49
CA PRO A 687 -41.77 3.53 1.23
C PRO A 687 -41.99 3.99 -0.23
N ASP A 688 -40.92 4.16 -1.03
CA ASP A 688 -40.96 4.54 -2.45
C ASP A 688 -40.84 3.30 -3.34
N ARG A 689 -41.99 2.82 -3.82
CA ARG A 689 -42.08 1.59 -4.63
C ARG A 689 -41.31 1.66 -5.94
N PHE A 690 -41.25 2.81 -6.59
CA PHE A 690 -40.63 2.91 -7.92
C PHE A 690 -39.11 2.88 -7.82
N ALA A 691 -38.54 3.68 -6.92
CA ALA A 691 -37.10 3.69 -6.69
C ALA A 691 -36.59 2.34 -6.13
N THR A 692 -37.39 1.70 -5.28
CA THR A 692 -37.10 0.35 -4.76
C THR A 692 -37.05 -0.69 -5.88
N GLU A 693 -37.99 -0.68 -6.83
CA GLU A 693 -38.03 -1.64 -7.93
C GLU A 693 -36.84 -1.52 -8.89
N GLU A 694 -36.36 -0.30 -9.15
CA GLU A 694 -35.15 -0.07 -9.96
C GLU A 694 -33.90 -0.65 -9.30
N GLU A 695 -33.71 -0.41 -8.01
CA GLU A 695 -32.57 -0.96 -7.25
C GLU A 695 -32.64 -2.49 -7.17
N LEU A 696 -33.82 -3.07 -6.97
CA LEU A 696 -34.01 -4.53 -6.99
C LEU A 696 -33.67 -5.11 -8.37
N ARG A 697 -34.01 -4.43 -9.48
CA ARG A 697 -33.65 -4.89 -10.83
C ARG A 697 -32.14 -4.90 -11.05
N ARG A 698 -31.45 -3.87 -10.57
CA ARG A 698 -29.98 -3.77 -10.65
C ARG A 698 -29.31 -4.84 -9.79
N ALA A 699 -29.78 -5.03 -8.55
CA ALA A 699 -29.32 -6.11 -7.69
C ALA A 699 -29.49 -7.48 -8.36
N ARG A 700 -30.66 -7.73 -8.97
CA ARG A 700 -30.93 -8.97 -9.70
C ARG A 700 -29.94 -9.19 -10.84
N HIS A 701 -29.69 -8.14 -11.64
CA HIS A 701 -28.74 -8.22 -12.74
C HIS A 701 -27.33 -8.57 -12.25
N ALA A 702 -26.87 -7.97 -11.16
CA ALA A 702 -25.57 -8.28 -10.57
C ALA A 702 -25.51 -9.74 -10.06
N LEU A 703 -26.56 -10.21 -9.38
CA LEU A 703 -26.66 -11.60 -8.88
C LEU A 703 -26.69 -12.63 -10.01
N ASP A 704 -27.44 -12.37 -11.08
CA ASP A 704 -27.48 -13.27 -12.26
C ASP A 704 -26.11 -13.31 -12.95
N ARG A 705 -25.37 -12.19 -12.99
CA ARG A 705 -23.99 -12.15 -13.49
C ARG A 705 -23.01 -12.92 -12.61
N LEU A 706 -23.14 -12.83 -11.29
CA LEU A 706 -22.34 -13.62 -10.35
C LEU A 706 -22.56 -15.13 -10.58
N ALA A 707 -23.80 -15.55 -10.82
CA ALA A 707 -24.12 -16.96 -11.10
C ALA A 707 -23.55 -17.49 -12.43
N MET A 708 -23.16 -16.60 -13.35
CA MET A 708 -22.52 -16.95 -14.62
C MET A 708 -20.98 -17.01 -14.54
N LEU A 709 -20.38 -16.57 -13.44
CA LEU A 709 -18.93 -16.65 -13.25
C LEU A 709 -18.47 -18.10 -13.07
N PRO A 710 -17.21 -18.43 -13.41
CA PRO A 710 -16.60 -19.70 -13.04
C PRO A 710 -16.72 -19.97 -11.54
N ALA A 711 -17.00 -21.23 -11.17
CA ALA A 711 -17.29 -21.61 -9.78
C ALA A 711 -16.12 -21.40 -8.81
N ASP A 712 -14.90 -21.22 -9.34
CA ASP A 712 -13.67 -20.98 -8.60
C ASP A 712 -13.33 -19.50 -8.40
N GLU A 713 -14.10 -18.56 -8.98
CA GLU A 713 -13.93 -17.11 -8.73
C GLU A 713 -14.50 -16.67 -7.38
N LEU A 714 -15.47 -17.39 -6.83
CA LEU A 714 -16.02 -17.14 -5.49
C LEU A 714 -15.39 -18.11 -4.48
N THR A 715 -15.13 -17.61 -3.28
CA THR A 715 -14.77 -18.48 -2.14
C THR A 715 -16.03 -19.10 -1.53
N GLU A 716 -15.89 -19.98 -0.54
CA GLU A 716 -17.06 -20.50 0.21
C GLU A 716 -17.83 -19.36 0.90
N ASN A 717 -17.12 -18.41 1.52
CA ASN A 717 -17.71 -17.23 2.16
C ASN A 717 -18.39 -16.32 1.12
N GLY A 718 -17.80 -16.16 -0.07
CA GLY A 718 -18.43 -15.45 -1.17
C GLY A 718 -19.72 -16.09 -1.65
N THR A 719 -19.71 -17.42 -1.82
CA THR A 719 -20.88 -18.19 -2.24
C THR A 719 -22.01 -18.07 -1.22
N TYR A 720 -21.69 -18.17 0.06
CA TYR A 720 -22.65 -17.96 1.14
C TYR A 720 -23.24 -16.55 1.11
N LEU A 721 -22.40 -15.52 0.93
CA LEU A 721 -22.88 -14.15 0.80
C LEU A 721 -23.81 -13.97 -0.41
N VAL A 722 -23.51 -14.59 -1.56
CA VAL A 722 -24.40 -14.56 -2.73
C VAL A 722 -25.75 -15.19 -2.42
N GLN A 723 -25.78 -16.33 -1.71
CA GLN A 723 -27.04 -16.96 -1.29
C GLN A 723 -27.85 -16.05 -0.38
N GLU A 724 -27.21 -15.42 0.61
CA GLU A 724 -27.86 -14.47 1.51
C GLU A 724 -28.45 -13.27 0.77
N LEU A 725 -27.71 -12.69 -0.19
CA LEU A 725 -28.18 -11.60 -1.03
C LEU A 725 -29.36 -12.02 -1.92
N GLN A 726 -29.37 -13.28 -2.40
CA GLN A 726 -30.50 -13.82 -3.16
C GLN A 726 -31.76 -13.98 -2.30
N GLU A 727 -31.63 -14.54 -1.10
CA GLU A 727 -32.73 -14.67 -0.15
C GLU A 727 -33.32 -13.30 0.23
N GLU A 728 -32.45 -12.32 0.42
CA GLU A 728 -32.86 -10.96 0.71
C GLU A 728 -33.59 -10.31 -0.47
N TRP A 729 -33.06 -10.48 -1.69
CA TRP A 729 -33.73 -9.98 -2.89
C TRP A 729 -35.16 -10.52 -2.99
N VAL A 730 -35.36 -11.82 -2.72
CA VAL A 730 -36.70 -12.43 -2.69
C VAL A 730 -37.58 -11.79 -1.62
N ALA A 731 -37.05 -11.60 -0.41
CA ALA A 731 -37.81 -10.99 0.69
C ALA A 731 -38.25 -9.55 0.42
N LEU A 732 -37.43 -8.76 -0.28
CA LEU A 732 -37.74 -7.36 -0.63
C LEU A 732 -38.62 -7.24 -1.88
N HIS A 733 -38.55 -8.19 -2.81
CA HIS A 733 -39.32 -8.16 -4.06
C HIS A 733 -40.78 -8.64 -3.88
N GLY A 734 -41.00 -9.62 -3.01
CA GLY A 734 -42.32 -10.20 -2.73
C GLY A 734 -42.56 -11.53 -3.44
#